data_AF-A0AA36MQP0-F1
#
_entry.id   AF-A0AA36MQP0-F1
#
_cell.length_a   1.000
_cell.length_b   1.000
_cell.length_c   1.000
_cell.angle_alpha   90.00
_cell.angle_beta   90.00
_cell.angle_gamma   90.00
#
_symmetry.space_group_name_H-M   'P 1'
#
loop_
_entity.id
_entity.type
_entity.pdbx_description
1 polymer ?
#
loop_
_entity_poly.entity_id
_entity_poly.type
_entity_poly.pdbx_seq_one_letter_code
_entity_poly.pdbx_strand_id
1 'polypeptide(L)'
;MDPLPRRDSRVEVGKRWVGDYDKALQRLAETRVPEAVAALRGDALLPTQVITTLARAAHWSLAVAFYSEMARSCLEITVYHASAAVKACQQAGAWEPALALLEGAPSLTVQPNEYTYNAAISACEKRGHWQEAVAIFGLMAQRQCLLSVISFSAAMSACEKANRWQEALYLLHSMAGASVAKNTIAFSAAISACEKGGEWLLALELLTQMTLESVQRNTVTYCAAISACEKAAQWAAALQLFWEMPQRGVQRDEISFSAAISACEKSGQWESAVALLHTMSQVMPVSTVAASAAVTACEGQSQWQAALLLFSGTKVDQILANAAISAAEKGSQWQVAMQILGDFDRWRLQKTEITYTAAISSCEPAGIWHVALALFLEMRHALPAREQGVQAGSVLLALRRALGLAKAEELLERFRRLWEEEVPQVEQRRVAGFRVLGSGCGVLAIDKPQGVETEVVISELRAALQRPISCTSRLDLPTSGVLPVALGDEGSGATQYLRAQWAARLVSKQYLCLCVGEALPATRGEIRRGIRPVPGNLLMQEVSPYGRPARTAYQVLASYSHPENESTLSLVQVQLLTGRKHQIRVHFASIGRPLAGDRRYGGANDFWCERMFLHCRRLQVRDLRGRRLVVKSPLPAELAALLKRLEKKRLAHIARAARLDGWVPPRPVDGCEIRS
;
A
#
# COMPACT_ATOMS: atom_id res chain seq x y z
N MET A 1 1.01 47.39 -81.07
CA MET A 1 0.66 47.62 -79.65
C MET A 1 0.17 46.29 -79.09
N ASP A 2 1.06 45.53 -78.47
CA ASP A 2 0.69 44.44 -77.57
C ASP A 2 0.84 44.93 -76.13
N PRO A 3 -0.13 44.68 -75.24
CA PRO A 3 0.08 44.86 -73.81
C PRO A 3 0.36 43.53 -73.11
N LEU A 4 1.48 43.48 -72.39
CA LEU A 4 1.81 42.54 -71.30
C LEU A 4 1.04 42.94 -70.00
N PRO A 5 1.13 42.18 -68.87
CA PRO A 5 0.36 40.99 -68.50
C PRO A 5 -0.34 41.16 -67.10
N ARG A 6 -1.01 40.11 -66.57
CA ARG A 6 -1.15 39.71 -65.13
C ARG A 6 -2.56 39.27 -64.69
N ARG A 7 -2.68 38.02 -64.21
CA ARG A 7 -3.00 37.66 -62.81
C ARG A 7 -2.70 36.17 -62.57
N ASP A 8 -1.97 35.91 -61.49
CA ASP A 8 -1.28 34.68 -61.13
C ASP A 8 -2.15 33.42 -60.97
N SER A 9 -1.95 32.42 -61.83
CA SER A 9 -2.34 31.02 -61.57
C SER A 9 -1.51 30.36 -60.46
N ARG A 10 -0.41 30.98 -60.02
CA ARG A 10 0.41 30.53 -58.88
C ARG A 10 -0.19 30.86 -57.52
N VAL A 11 -0.94 31.96 -57.40
CA VAL A 11 -1.57 32.40 -56.14
C VAL A 11 -2.82 31.56 -55.79
N GLU A 12 -3.49 30.95 -56.78
CA GLU A 12 -4.63 30.04 -56.55
C GLU A 12 -4.23 28.66 -56.02
N VAL A 13 -3.05 28.15 -56.40
CA VAL A 13 -2.51 26.90 -55.82
C VAL A 13 -2.19 27.12 -54.34
N GLY A 14 -1.70 28.31 -53.98
CA GLY A 14 -1.39 28.64 -52.60
C GLY A 14 -2.61 28.77 -51.68
N LYS A 15 -3.72 29.30 -52.21
CA LYS A 15 -4.99 29.39 -51.45
C LYS A 15 -5.73 28.06 -51.30
N ARG A 16 -5.33 26.99 -52.02
CA ARG A 16 -5.98 25.66 -51.96
C ARG A 16 -5.64 24.83 -50.72
N TRP A 17 -4.56 25.15 -50.02
CA TRP A 17 -4.07 24.44 -48.83
C TRP A 17 -4.35 25.20 -47.52
N VAL A 18 -4.85 26.44 -47.63
CA VAL A 18 -5.14 27.31 -46.49
C VAL A 18 -6.64 27.37 -46.29
N GLY A 19 -7.14 26.55 -45.35
CA GLY A 19 -8.53 26.51 -44.94
C GLY A 19 -9.11 25.10 -44.97
N ASP A 20 -9.62 24.67 -43.81
CA ASP A 20 -10.23 23.36 -43.51
C ASP A 20 -9.24 22.18 -43.43
N TYR A 21 -8.90 21.77 -42.20
CA TYR A 21 -7.92 20.71 -41.90
C TYR A 21 -8.26 19.36 -42.57
N ASP A 22 -9.56 19.02 -42.64
CA ASP A 22 -10.03 17.76 -43.23
C ASP A 22 -9.91 17.74 -44.76
N LYS A 23 -10.05 18.89 -45.43
CA LYS A 23 -9.89 18.99 -46.90
C LYS A 23 -8.41 18.91 -47.31
N ALA A 24 -7.51 19.46 -46.50
CA ALA A 24 -6.07 19.34 -46.74
C ALA A 24 -5.61 17.88 -46.59
N LEU A 25 -6.14 17.15 -45.59
CA LEU A 25 -5.86 15.72 -45.37
C LEU A 25 -6.45 14.82 -46.45
N GLN A 26 -7.72 15.03 -46.86
CA GLN A 26 -8.32 14.29 -47.98
C GLN A 26 -7.51 14.45 -49.27
N ARG A 27 -7.04 15.66 -49.57
CA ARG A 27 -6.26 15.94 -50.78
C ARG A 27 -4.85 15.35 -50.73
N LEU A 28 -4.18 15.37 -49.57
CA LEU A 28 -2.90 14.68 -49.36
C LEU A 28 -3.03 13.15 -49.38
N ALA A 29 -4.21 12.60 -49.09
CA ALA A 29 -4.49 11.18 -49.27
C ALA A 29 -4.77 10.83 -50.75
N GLU A 30 -5.35 11.76 -51.51
CA GLU A 30 -5.63 11.62 -52.95
C GLU A 30 -4.40 11.85 -53.85
N THR A 31 -3.43 12.67 -53.43
CA THR A 31 -2.17 12.91 -54.16
C THR A 31 -0.99 12.22 -53.47
N ARG A 32 -0.16 11.48 -54.22
CA ARG A 32 1.04 10.86 -53.64
C ARG A 32 2.01 11.96 -53.16
N VAL A 33 2.66 11.77 -52.01
CA VAL A 33 3.62 12.74 -51.42
C VAL A 33 4.63 13.32 -52.44
N PRO A 34 5.21 12.53 -53.38
CA PRO A 34 6.12 13.07 -54.40
C PRO A 34 5.45 14.03 -55.40
N GLU A 35 4.18 13.78 -55.77
CA GLU A 35 3.41 14.62 -56.69
C GLU A 35 3.02 15.95 -56.03
N ALA A 36 2.63 15.90 -54.75
CA ALA A 36 2.34 17.08 -53.95
C ALA A 36 3.58 17.97 -53.75
N VAL A 37 4.75 17.38 -53.51
CA VAL A 37 6.03 18.10 -53.40
C VAL A 37 6.46 18.70 -54.74
N ALA A 38 6.26 17.98 -55.86
CA ALA A 38 6.55 18.50 -57.20
C ALA A 38 5.65 19.69 -57.60
N ALA A 39 4.38 19.68 -57.18
CA ALA A 39 3.42 20.76 -57.46
C ALA A 39 3.74 22.08 -56.72
N LEU A 40 4.58 22.03 -55.68
CA LEU A 40 4.96 23.18 -54.86
C LEU A 40 6.32 23.79 -55.25
N ARG A 41 6.92 23.35 -56.37
CA ARG A 41 8.17 23.92 -56.90
C ARG A 41 7.97 25.40 -57.28
N GLY A 42 8.66 26.30 -56.56
CA GLY A 42 8.75 27.73 -56.88
C GLY A 42 8.08 28.68 -55.88
N ASP A 43 7.55 28.20 -54.76
CA ASP A 43 6.92 29.03 -53.72
C ASP A 43 7.47 28.68 -52.32
N ALA A 44 8.07 29.66 -51.63
CA ALA A 44 8.82 29.43 -50.39
C ALA A 44 7.94 29.28 -49.13
N LEU A 45 6.69 29.77 -49.17
CA LEU A 45 5.81 29.85 -47.99
C LEU A 45 4.84 28.66 -47.86
N LEU A 46 4.44 28.07 -48.98
CA LEU A 46 3.44 27.01 -49.02
C LEU A 46 3.88 25.69 -48.36
N PRO A 47 5.12 25.20 -48.55
CA PRO A 47 5.57 23.98 -47.89
C PRO A 47 5.57 24.10 -46.36
N THR A 48 5.90 25.27 -45.80
CA THR A 48 5.81 25.54 -44.36
C THR A 48 4.36 25.45 -43.85
N GLN A 49 3.39 25.99 -44.60
CA GLN A 49 1.97 25.93 -44.24
C GLN A 49 1.41 24.50 -44.27
N VAL A 50 1.84 23.68 -45.24
CA VAL A 50 1.45 22.26 -45.32
C VAL A 50 2.01 21.46 -44.13
N ILE A 51 3.29 21.64 -43.78
CA ILE A 51 3.87 20.93 -42.62
C ILE A 51 3.24 21.41 -41.30
N THR A 52 2.97 22.71 -41.15
CA THR A 52 2.33 23.23 -39.92
C THR A 52 0.86 22.82 -39.79
N THR A 53 0.12 22.68 -40.89
CA THR A 53 -1.25 22.14 -40.88
C THR A 53 -1.26 20.66 -40.52
N LEU A 54 -0.35 19.85 -41.09
CA LEU A 54 -0.15 18.46 -40.71
C LEU A 54 0.27 18.31 -39.23
N ALA A 55 1.12 19.22 -38.73
CA ALA A 55 1.51 19.27 -37.33
C ALA A 55 0.29 19.51 -36.43
N ARG A 56 -0.57 20.49 -36.75
CA ARG A 56 -1.79 20.78 -35.98
C ARG A 56 -2.82 19.65 -36.01
N ALA A 57 -2.84 18.85 -37.08
CA ALA A 57 -3.70 17.69 -37.21
C ALA A 57 -3.11 16.41 -36.57
N ALA A 58 -2.00 16.50 -35.83
CA ALA A 58 -1.32 15.39 -35.16
C ALA A 58 -0.84 14.22 -36.07
N HIS A 59 -0.78 14.43 -37.39
CA HIS A 59 -0.29 13.43 -38.35
C HIS A 59 1.23 13.55 -38.58
N TRP A 60 2.02 13.18 -37.57
CA TRP A 60 3.48 13.33 -37.60
C TRP A 60 4.16 12.52 -38.72
N SER A 61 3.68 11.32 -39.05
CA SER A 61 4.30 10.45 -40.07
C SER A 61 4.27 11.07 -41.47
N LEU A 62 3.14 11.68 -41.84
CA LEU A 62 2.97 12.41 -43.10
C LEU A 62 3.80 13.69 -43.12
N ALA A 63 3.90 14.42 -42.00
CA ALA A 63 4.73 15.61 -41.89
C ALA A 63 6.22 15.29 -42.09
N VAL A 64 6.71 14.19 -41.51
CA VAL A 64 8.10 13.73 -41.67
C VAL A 64 8.35 13.19 -43.08
N ALA A 65 7.41 12.44 -43.66
CA ALA A 65 7.52 11.94 -45.03
C ALA A 65 7.55 13.09 -46.05
N PHE A 66 6.69 14.10 -45.88
CA PHE A 66 6.65 15.29 -46.71
C PHE A 66 7.97 16.08 -46.63
N TYR A 67 8.50 16.27 -45.42
CA TYR A 67 9.81 16.90 -45.22
C TYR A 67 10.96 16.12 -45.89
N SER A 68 10.96 14.79 -45.74
CA SER A 68 11.99 13.92 -46.32
C SER A 68 11.96 13.95 -47.85
N GLU A 69 10.77 14.03 -48.44
CA GLU A 69 10.58 14.10 -49.88
C GLU A 69 10.93 15.48 -50.45
N MET A 70 10.69 16.55 -49.69
CA MET A 70 11.22 17.88 -50.01
C MET A 70 12.75 17.88 -50.07
N ALA A 71 13.41 17.17 -49.14
CA ALA A 71 14.87 17.04 -49.11
C ALA A 71 15.40 16.27 -50.33
N ARG A 72 14.73 15.18 -50.74
CA ARG A 72 15.10 14.42 -51.94
C ARG A 72 14.89 15.20 -53.25
N SER A 73 13.89 16.08 -53.27
CA SER A 73 13.51 16.84 -54.46
C SER A 73 14.35 18.12 -54.69
N CYS A 74 15.40 18.34 -53.90
CA CYS A 74 16.28 19.52 -53.95
C CYS A 74 15.54 20.88 -53.84
N LEU A 75 14.42 20.93 -53.09
CA LEU A 75 13.76 22.19 -52.75
C LEU A 75 14.58 22.95 -51.69
N GLU A 76 14.53 24.28 -51.69
CA GLU A 76 15.16 25.10 -50.64
C GLU A 76 14.50 24.80 -49.28
N ILE A 77 15.20 24.04 -48.43
CA ILE A 77 14.78 23.78 -47.06
C ILE A 77 15.24 24.94 -46.18
N THR A 78 14.36 25.39 -45.29
CA THR A 78 14.64 26.42 -44.29
C THR A 78 14.47 25.84 -42.90
N VAL A 79 15.00 26.54 -41.88
CA VAL A 79 14.88 26.14 -40.46
C VAL A 79 13.40 25.99 -40.04
N TYR A 80 12.49 26.73 -40.68
CA TYR A 80 11.05 26.69 -40.40
C TYR A 80 10.40 25.37 -40.82
N HIS A 81 10.85 24.76 -41.92
CA HIS A 81 10.37 23.45 -42.37
C HIS A 81 10.73 22.35 -41.36
N ALA A 82 11.99 22.34 -40.90
CA ALA A 82 12.47 21.39 -39.89
C ALA A 82 11.79 21.61 -38.53
N SER A 83 11.66 22.87 -38.10
CA SER A 83 10.97 23.25 -36.86
C SER A 83 9.51 22.78 -36.84
N ALA A 84 8.79 22.92 -37.96
CA ALA A 84 7.40 22.51 -38.08
C ALA A 84 7.24 20.98 -38.05
N ALA A 85 8.15 20.25 -38.70
CA ALA A 85 8.15 18.78 -38.68
C ALA A 85 8.45 18.23 -37.27
N VAL A 86 9.46 18.78 -36.58
CA VAL A 86 9.78 18.39 -35.20
C VAL A 86 8.65 18.78 -34.23
N LYS A 87 7.95 19.89 -34.48
CA LYS A 87 6.75 20.27 -33.70
C LYS A 87 5.62 19.25 -33.86
N ALA A 88 5.42 18.68 -35.05
CA ALA A 88 4.48 17.60 -35.27
C ALA A 88 4.86 16.36 -34.43
N CYS A 89 6.15 16.01 -34.41
CA CYS A 89 6.68 14.94 -33.57
C CYS A 89 6.48 15.20 -32.06
N GLN A 90 6.63 16.44 -31.59
CA GLN A 90 6.33 16.84 -30.20
C GLN A 90 4.86 16.57 -29.84
N GLN A 91 3.92 16.85 -30.73
CA GLN A 91 2.51 16.63 -30.44
C GLN A 91 2.18 15.14 -30.29
N ALA A 92 2.80 14.29 -31.10
CA ALA A 92 2.62 12.83 -31.06
C ALA A 92 3.52 12.09 -30.05
N GLY A 93 4.53 12.75 -29.47
CA GLY A 93 5.53 12.11 -28.62
C GLY A 93 6.45 11.14 -29.39
N ALA A 94 6.65 11.38 -30.69
CA ALA A 94 7.49 10.54 -31.55
C ALA A 94 8.93 11.07 -31.55
N TRP A 95 9.78 10.54 -30.67
CA TRP A 95 11.14 11.04 -30.47
C TRP A 95 12.15 10.52 -31.51
N GLU A 96 12.04 9.27 -31.97
CA GLU A 96 12.98 8.70 -32.95
C GLU A 96 13.00 9.48 -34.27
N PRO A 97 11.84 9.84 -34.86
CA PRO A 97 11.82 10.67 -36.06
C PRO A 97 12.31 12.09 -35.79
N ALA A 98 12.06 12.64 -34.60
CA ALA A 98 12.56 13.96 -34.22
C ALA A 98 14.09 13.98 -34.11
N LEU A 99 14.69 12.92 -33.55
CA LEU A 99 16.14 12.74 -33.46
C LEU A 99 16.74 12.55 -34.86
N ALA A 100 16.14 11.69 -35.69
CA ALA A 100 16.57 11.46 -37.07
C ALA A 100 16.55 12.75 -37.91
N LEU A 101 15.56 13.63 -37.69
CA LEU A 101 15.49 14.94 -38.34
C LEU A 101 16.60 15.90 -37.86
N LEU A 102 17.01 15.82 -36.58
CA LEU A 102 18.12 16.61 -36.03
C LEU A 102 19.51 16.10 -36.45
N GLU A 103 19.66 14.77 -36.61
CA GLU A 103 20.88 14.10 -37.05
C GLU A 103 21.07 14.11 -38.57
N GLY A 104 19.97 14.16 -39.33
CA GLY A 104 19.95 14.33 -40.79
C GLY A 104 19.99 15.80 -41.26
N ALA A 105 19.83 16.76 -40.35
CA ALA A 105 20.03 18.18 -40.63
C ALA A 105 21.46 18.62 -41.04
N PRO A 106 22.57 18.02 -40.59
CA PRO A 106 23.93 18.46 -40.94
C PRO A 106 24.38 18.07 -42.36
N SER A 107 23.67 17.16 -43.05
CA SER A 107 23.89 16.89 -44.49
C SER A 107 23.11 17.84 -45.41
N LEU A 108 22.24 18.67 -44.84
CA LEU A 108 21.50 19.74 -45.49
C LEU A 108 22.01 21.09 -44.96
N THR A 109 21.94 22.14 -45.76
CA THR A 109 22.53 23.46 -45.51
C THR A 109 21.93 24.25 -44.33
N VAL A 110 21.18 23.62 -43.42
CA VAL A 110 20.29 24.27 -42.45
C VAL A 110 20.62 23.85 -41.02
N GLN A 111 21.17 24.77 -40.22
CA GLN A 111 21.42 24.52 -38.80
C GLN A 111 20.11 24.61 -37.98
N PRO A 112 19.77 23.60 -37.16
CA PRO A 112 18.62 23.68 -36.25
C PRO A 112 18.82 24.80 -35.22
N ASN A 113 17.74 25.53 -34.90
CA ASN A 113 17.77 26.59 -33.88
C ASN A 113 17.27 26.08 -32.52
N GLU A 114 17.29 26.94 -31.50
CA GLU A 114 16.82 26.66 -30.14
C GLU A 114 15.40 26.05 -30.11
N TYR A 115 14.50 26.57 -30.96
CA TYR A 115 13.11 26.12 -31.03
C TYR A 115 13.01 24.66 -31.50
N THR A 116 13.79 24.25 -32.51
CA THR A 116 13.83 22.87 -33.01
C THR A 116 14.33 21.91 -31.93
N TYR A 117 15.39 22.26 -31.20
CA TYR A 117 15.92 21.44 -30.11
C TYR A 117 14.93 21.32 -28.95
N ASN A 118 14.33 22.42 -28.50
CA ASN A 118 13.35 22.41 -27.40
C ASN A 118 12.12 21.56 -27.75
N ALA A 119 11.66 21.61 -29.00
CA ALA A 119 10.55 20.79 -29.47
C ALA A 119 10.90 19.28 -29.47
N ALA A 120 12.13 18.93 -29.84
CA ALA A 120 12.61 17.54 -29.79
C ALA A 120 12.76 17.01 -28.35
N ILE A 121 13.35 17.79 -27.45
CA ILE A 121 13.45 17.45 -26.01
C ILE A 121 12.04 17.26 -25.42
N SER A 122 11.10 18.14 -25.76
CA SER A 122 9.70 18.03 -25.33
C SER A 122 8.96 16.82 -25.95
N ALA A 123 9.42 16.30 -27.10
CA ALA A 123 8.86 15.07 -27.68
C ALA A 123 9.24 13.84 -26.84
N CYS A 124 10.48 13.81 -26.33
CA CYS A 124 10.98 12.78 -25.41
C CYS A 124 10.24 12.78 -24.06
N GLU A 125 9.84 13.97 -23.58
CA GLU A 125 9.10 14.18 -22.33
C GLU A 125 7.79 13.36 -22.26
N LYS A 126 7.03 13.25 -23.36
CA LYS A 126 5.71 12.58 -23.35
C LYS A 126 5.76 11.08 -23.11
N ARG A 127 6.90 10.44 -23.36
CA ARG A 127 7.08 8.98 -23.25
C ARG A 127 8.13 8.57 -22.20
N GLY A 128 8.69 9.52 -21.45
CA GLY A 128 9.66 9.23 -20.37
C GLY A 128 11.05 8.82 -20.86
N HIS A 129 11.40 9.14 -22.11
CA HIS A 129 12.70 8.86 -22.73
C HIS A 129 13.74 9.92 -22.32
N TRP A 130 14.19 9.85 -21.07
CA TRP A 130 15.05 10.88 -20.48
C TRP A 130 16.49 10.81 -21.00
N GLN A 131 17.02 9.62 -21.35
CA GLN A 131 18.38 9.48 -21.86
C GLN A 131 18.55 10.26 -23.16
N GLU A 132 17.57 10.12 -24.04
CA GLU A 132 17.51 10.76 -25.35
C GLU A 132 17.28 12.26 -25.20
N ALA A 133 16.42 12.69 -24.25
CA ALA A 133 16.25 14.10 -23.92
C ALA A 133 17.56 14.76 -23.48
N VAL A 134 18.33 14.10 -22.60
CA VAL A 134 19.63 14.56 -22.12
C VAL A 134 20.69 14.50 -23.23
N ALA A 135 20.65 13.50 -24.11
CA ALA A 135 21.53 13.40 -25.26
C ALA A 135 21.30 14.54 -26.27
N ILE A 136 20.03 14.84 -26.60
CA ILE A 136 19.67 15.96 -27.47
C ILE A 136 20.09 17.30 -26.84
N PHE A 137 19.93 17.44 -25.52
CA PHE A 137 20.41 18.61 -24.78
C PHE A 137 21.94 18.74 -24.85
N GLY A 138 22.68 17.64 -24.69
CA GLY A 138 24.13 17.60 -24.86
C GLY A 138 24.58 17.96 -26.29
N LEU A 139 23.85 17.49 -27.30
CA LEU A 139 24.08 17.85 -28.71
C LEU A 139 23.86 19.35 -28.97
N MET A 140 22.83 19.95 -28.36
CA MET A 140 22.56 21.38 -28.43
C MET A 140 23.74 22.20 -27.84
N ALA A 141 24.31 21.74 -26.72
CA ALA A 141 25.47 22.36 -26.10
C ALA A 141 26.74 22.22 -26.97
N GLN A 142 26.98 21.04 -27.56
CA GLN A 142 28.12 20.80 -28.45
C GLN A 142 28.07 21.64 -29.73
N ARG A 143 26.87 21.89 -30.27
CA ARG A 143 26.67 22.72 -31.47
C ARG A 143 26.63 24.23 -31.19
N GLN A 144 26.99 24.66 -29.98
CA GLN A 144 27.02 26.07 -29.57
C GLN A 144 25.69 26.81 -29.74
N CYS A 145 24.56 26.11 -29.72
CA CYS A 145 23.24 26.74 -29.67
C CYS A 145 23.01 27.35 -28.28
N LEU A 146 22.36 28.51 -28.22
CA LEU A 146 22.09 29.19 -26.94
C LEU A 146 21.16 28.32 -26.09
N LEU A 147 21.68 27.80 -24.98
CA LEU A 147 20.89 27.09 -23.98
C LEU A 147 19.97 28.09 -23.27
N SER A 148 18.68 27.82 -23.26
CA SER A 148 17.71 28.66 -22.55
C SER A 148 17.09 27.92 -21.37
N VAL A 149 16.35 28.67 -20.55
CA VAL A 149 15.58 28.11 -19.45
C VAL A 149 14.58 27.05 -19.94
N ILE A 150 14.06 27.22 -21.16
CA ILE A 150 13.11 26.27 -21.76
C ILE A 150 13.81 24.94 -22.03
N SER A 151 15.03 24.96 -22.57
CA SER A 151 15.84 23.76 -22.84
C SER A 151 16.11 22.95 -21.58
N PHE A 152 16.55 23.63 -20.51
CA PHE A 152 16.79 22.99 -19.21
C PHE A 152 15.49 22.45 -18.58
N SER A 153 14.41 23.25 -18.58
CA SER A 153 13.14 22.84 -17.98
C SER A 153 12.50 21.63 -18.68
N ALA A 154 12.58 21.57 -20.02
CA ALA A 154 12.08 20.44 -20.79
C ALA A 154 12.89 19.15 -20.50
N ALA A 155 14.22 19.26 -20.42
CA ALA A 155 15.08 18.14 -20.06
C ALA A 155 14.82 17.66 -18.61
N MET A 156 14.70 18.59 -17.66
CA MET A 156 14.35 18.27 -16.26
C MET A 156 12.97 17.63 -16.13
N SER A 157 11.95 18.07 -16.88
CA SER A 157 10.64 17.43 -16.86
C SER A 157 10.63 16.03 -17.49
N ALA A 158 11.49 15.78 -18.50
CA ALA A 158 11.70 14.43 -19.01
C ALA A 158 12.32 13.52 -17.92
N CYS A 159 13.32 14.00 -17.18
CA CYS A 159 13.90 13.30 -16.03
C CYS A 159 12.89 13.07 -14.90
N GLU A 160 12.04 14.06 -14.61
CA GLU A 160 10.95 13.98 -13.64
C GLU A 160 9.99 12.83 -14.00
N LYS A 161 9.54 12.72 -15.26
CA LYS A 161 8.66 11.63 -15.69
C LYS A 161 9.32 10.25 -15.69
N ALA A 162 10.63 10.19 -15.85
CA ALA A 162 11.41 8.96 -15.77
C ALA A 162 11.87 8.58 -14.35
N ASN A 163 11.47 9.33 -13.33
CA ASN A 163 11.90 9.14 -11.94
C ASN A 163 13.42 9.25 -11.73
N ARG A 164 14.08 10.13 -12.49
CA ARG A 164 15.54 10.36 -12.49
C ARG A 164 15.89 11.68 -11.84
N TRP A 165 15.74 11.73 -10.51
CA TRP A 165 15.92 12.96 -9.75
C TRP A 165 17.38 13.45 -9.71
N GLN A 166 18.37 12.54 -9.73
CA GLN A 166 19.78 12.90 -9.72
C GLN A 166 20.16 13.73 -10.95
N GLU A 167 19.71 13.29 -12.13
CA GLU A 167 19.93 14.00 -13.38
C GLU A 167 19.21 15.34 -13.42
N ALA A 168 17.97 15.41 -12.90
CA ALA A 168 17.25 16.67 -12.81
C ALA A 168 17.99 17.70 -11.93
N LEU A 169 18.56 17.27 -10.80
CA LEU A 169 19.37 18.14 -9.94
C LEU A 169 20.68 18.55 -10.61
N TYR A 170 21.35 17.63 -11.32
CA TYR A 170 22.57 17.96 -12.07
C TYR A 170 22.29 19.02 -13.15
N LEU A 171 21.18 18.89 -13.87
CA LEU A 171 20.73 19.89 -14.84
C LEU A 171 20.45 21.24 -14.17
N LEU A 172 19.78 21.27 -13.02
CA LEU A 172 19.53 22.51 -12.28
C LEU A 172 20.83 23.20 -11.82
N HIS A 173 21.82 22.44 -11.34
CA HIS A 173 23.11 23.00 -10.92
C HIS A 173 23.93 23.51 -12.11
N SER A 174 23.87 22.83 -13.26
CA SER A 174 24.62 23.23 -14.46
C SER A 174 24.07 24.47 -15.15
N MET A 175 22.85 24.94 -14.82
CA MET A 175 22.32 26.23 -15.30
C MET A 175 23.22 27.42 -14.93
N ALA A 176 23.82 27.41 -13.73
CA ALA A 176 24.71 28.47 -13.28
C ALA A 176 26.00 28.53 -14.12
N GLY A 177 26.55 27.37 -14.49
CA GLY A 177 27.72 27.27 -15.37
C GLY A 177 27.44 27.70 -16.82
N ALA A 178 26.20 27.57 -17.27
CA ALA A 178 25.74 28.02 -18.58
C ALA A 178 25.24 29.49 -18.59
N SER A 179 25.49 30.25 -17.52
CA SER A 179 25.03 31.64 -17.31
C SER A 179 23.51 31.85 -17.48
N VAL A 180 22.71 30.81 -17.26
CA VAL A 180 21.24 30.86 -17.32
C VAL A 180 20.68 30.99 -15.89
N ALA A 181 19.91 32.05 -15.63
CA ALA A 181 19.25 32.24 -14.35
C ALA A 181 18.17 31.17 -14.12
N LYS A 182 18.21 30.50 -12.97
CA LYS A 182 17.15 29.57 -12.56
C LYS A 182 15.86 30.35 -12.31
N ASN A 183 14.73 29.79 -12.73
CA ASN A 183 13.42 30.39 -12.50
C ASN A 183 12.49 29.40 -11.76
N THR A 184 11.27 29.84 -11.46
CA THR A 184 10.27 29.03 -10.76
C THR A 184 9.97 27.71 -11.48
N ILE A 185 10.00 27.68 -12.81
CA ILE A 185 9.73 26.46 -13.61
C ILE A 185 10.85 25.44 -13.40
N ALA A 186 12.11 25.87 -13.51
CA ALA A 186 13.28 25.02 -13.30
C ALA A 186 13.29 24.38 -11.91
N PHE A 187 13.06 25.19 -10.86
CA PHE A 187 12.95 24.66 -9.50
C PHE A 187 11.73 23.75 -9.31
N SER A 188 10.58 24.09 -9.89
CA SER A 188 9.38 23.24 -9.78
C SER A 188 9.59 21.86 -10.40
N ALA A 189 10.24 21.77 -11.57
CA ALA A 189 10.56 20.50 -12.21
C ALA A 189 11.53 19.67 -11.36
N ALA A 190 12.55 20.29 -10.76
CA ALA A 190 13.48 19.62 -9.87
C ALA A 190 12.82 19.12 -8.58
N ILE A 191 11.98 19.94 -7.94
CA ILE A 191 11.22 19.55 -6.73
C ILE A 191 10.25 18.40 -7.05
N SER A 192 9.53 18.46 -8.17
CA SER A 192 8.67 17.36 -8.63
C SER A 192 9.45 16.08 -8.96
N ALA A 193 10.69 16.20 -9.45
CA ALA A 193 11.56 15.04 -9.65
C ALA A 193 11.96 14.41 -8.31
N CYS A 194 12.32 15.23 -7.31
CA CYS A 194 12.57 14.76 -5.93
C CYS A 194 11.33 14.11 -5.31
N GLU A 195 10.13 14.65 -5.54
CA GLU A 195 8.86 14.08 -5.10
C GLU A 195 8.64 12.65 -5.65
N LYS A 196 8.94 12.42 -6.92
CA LYS A 196 8.85 11.07 -7.52
C LYS A 196 9.97 10.15 -7.03
N GLY A 197 11.15 10.70 -6.79
CA GLY A 197 12.30 10.00 -6.22
C GLY A 197 12.14 9.61 -4.75
N GLY A 198 11.16 10.17 -4.04
CA GLY A 198 10.98 9.98 -2.60
C GLY A 198 11.93 10.79 -1.71
N GLU A 199 12.71 11.71 -2.31
CA GLU A 199 13.73 12.50 -1.64
C GLU A 199 13.15 13.81 -1.07
N TRP A 200 12.37 13.70 0.00
CA TRP A 200 11.68 14.84 0.61
C TRP A 200 12.62 15.90 1.21
N LEU A 201 13.77 15.49 1.76
CA LEU A 201 14.76 16.42 2.34
C LEU A 201 15.33 17.35 1.27
N LEU A 202 15.71 16.79 0.11
CA LEU A 202 16.22 17.57 -1.02
C LEU A 202 15.13 18.50 -1.58
N ALA A 203 13.88 18.05 -1.64
CA ALA A 203 12.76 18.91 -2.04
C ALA A 203 12.59 20.14 -1.13
N LEU A 204 12.75 19.97 0.18
CA LEU A 204 12.72 21.08 1.14
C LEU A 204 13.94 22.00 1.01
N GLU A 205 15.13 21.44 0.81
CA GLU A 205 16.37 22.20 0.60
C GLU A 205 16.24 23.09 -0.65
N LEU A 206 15.73 22.56 -1.76
CA LEU A 206 15.48 23.34 -2.97
C LEU A 206 14.48 24.47 -2.75
N LEU A 207 13.42 24.26 -1.96
CA LEU A 207 12.50 25.34 -1.59
C LEU A 207 13.21 26.44 -0.80
N THR A 208 14.10 26.09 0.12
CA THR A 208 14.90 27.09 0.84
C THR A 208 15.86 27.83 -0.09
N GLN A 209 16.48 27.11 -1.04
CA GLN A 209 17.35 27.69 -2.06
C GLN A 209 16.61 28.70 -2.95
N MET A 210 15.36 28.43 -3.34
CA MET A 210 14.55 29.42 -4.06
C MET A 210 14.42 30.75 -3.30
N THR A 211 14.33 30.70 -1.97
CA THR A 211 14.26 31.93 -1.15
C THR A 211 15.61 32.65 -1.10
N LEU A 212 16.71 31.91 -1.01
CA LEU A 212 18.06 32.48 -1.04
C LEU A 212 18.38 33.13 -2.39
N GLU A 213 17.96 32.50 -3.49
CA GLU A 213 18.13 33.01 -4.86
C GLU A 213 17.05 34.04 -5.27
N SER A 214 16.19 34.47 -4.33
CA SER A 214 15.12 35.46 -4.56
C SER A 214 14.10 35.06 -5.65
N VAL A 215 13.93 33.76 -5.89
CA VAL A 215 12.95 33.20 -6.83
C VAL A 215 11.62 32.97 -6.13
N GLN A 216 10.53 33.50 -6.70
CA GLN A 216 9.19 33.33 -6.11
C GLN A 216 8.71 31.89 -6.18
N ARG A 217 8.24 31.39 -5.04
CA ARG A 217 7.54 30.10 -4.91
C ARG A 217 6.09 30.29 -5.37
N ASN A 218 5.56 29.30 -6.07
CA ASN A 218 4.16 29.26 -6.49
C ASN A 218 3.45 28.02 -5.91
N THR A 219 2.16 27.88 -6.19
CA THR A 219 1.35 26.74 -5.73
C THR A 219 1.96 25.40 -6.14
N VAL A 220 2.46 25.28 -7.38
CA VAL A 220 3.09 24.04 -7.87
C VAL A 220 4.31 23.64 -7.04
N THR A 221 5.20 24.58 -6.72
CA THR A 221 6.40 24.29 -5.91
C THR A 221 6.06 23.84 -4.49
N TYR A 222 5.02 24.44 -3.87
CA TYR A 222 4.55 24.01 -2.56
C TYR A 222 3.86 22.64 -2.61
N CYS A 223 2.98 22.41 -3.59
CA CYS A 223 2.29 21.13 -3.75
C CYS A 223 3.28 19.97 -3.96
N ALA A 224 4.29 20.14 -4.83
CA ALA A 224 5.30 19.11 -5.05
C ALA A 224 6.10 18.78 -3.77
N ALA A 225 6.47 19.79 -2.98
CA ALA A 225 7.17 19.56 -1.71
C ALA A 225 6.28 18.92 -0.63
N ILE A 226 5.01 19.32 -0.53
CA ILE A 226 4.04 18.70 0.38
C ILE A 226 3.80 17.24 -0.01
N SER A 227 3.64 16.94 -1.31
CA SER A 227 3.51 15.57 -1.84
C SER A 227 4.77 14.74 -1.60
N ALA A 228 5.97 15.35 -1.65
CA ALA A 228 7.21 14.65 -1.30
C ALA A 228 7.21 14.26 0.19
N CYS A 229 6.77 15.18 1.06
CA CYS A 229 6.61 14.90 2.49
C CYS A 229 5.52 13.84 2.77
N GLU A 230 4.42 13.85 2.00
CA GLU A 230 3.36 12.85 2.06
C GLU A 230 3.89 11.45 1.73
N LYS A 231 4.70 11.29 0.68
CA LYS A 231 5.33 10.00 0.33
C LYS A 231 6.30 9.50 1.40
N ALA A 232 6.97 10.42 2.10
CA ALA A 232 7.88 10.10 3.20
C ALA A 232 7.19 9.99 4.59
N ALA A 233 5.85 10.10 4.64
CA ALA A 233 5.05 10.14 5.87
C ALA A 233 5.48 11.22 6.90
N GLN A 234 6.06 12.34 6.42
CA GLN A 234 6.52 13.47 7.24
C GLN A 234 5.42 14.53 7.39
N TRP A 235 4.41 14.23 8.21
CA TRP A 235 3.24 15.09 8.39
C TRP A 235 3.57 16.48 8.95
N ALA A 236 4.54 16.60 9.86
CA ALA A 236 4.88 17.87 10.51
C ALA A 236 5.43 18.89 9.50
N ALA A 237 6.34 18.44 8.62
CA ALA A 237 6.88 19.27 7.55
C ALA A 237 5.80 19.64 6.51
N ALA A 238 4.95 18.68 6.13
CA ALA A 238 3.84 18.90 5.22
C ALA A 238 2.87 19.99 5.74
N LEU A 239 2.48 19.92 7.02
CA LEU A 239 1.63 20.92 7.65
C LEU A 239 2.32 22.28 7.76
N GLN A 240 3.60 22.32 8.12
CA GLN A 240 4.35 23.57 8.21
C GLN A 240 4.35 24.32 6.86
N LEU A 241 4.65 23.60 5.76
CA LEU A 241 4.59 24.18 4.41
C LEU A 241 3.18 24.63 4.04
N PHE A 242 2.16 23.83 4.38
CA PHE A 242 0.76 24.15 4.11
C PHE A 242 0.29 25.43 4.82
N TRP A 243 0.75 25.65 6.06
CA TRP A 243 0.48 26.88 6.83
C TRP A 243 1.32 28.07 6.39
N GLU A 244 2.50 27.86 5.80
CA GLU A 244 3.33 28.92 5.21
C GLU A 244 2.69 29.52 3.94
N MET A 245 1.98 28.73 3.12
CA MET A 245 1.45 29.17 1.82
C MET A 245 0.68 30.52 1.88
N PRO A 246 -0.32 30.74 2.75
CA PRO A 246 -1.04 32.02 2.80
C PRO A 246 -0.19 33.16 3.36
N GLN A 247 0.77 32.87 4.26
CA GLN A 247 1.67 33.89 4.83
C GLN A 247 2.57 34.49 3.74
N ARG A 248 2.85 33.71 2.69
CA ARG A 248 3.62 34.13 1.52
C ARG A 248 2.74 34.64 0.37
N GLY A 249 1.43 34.77 0.59
CA GLY A 249 0.47 35.20 -0.44
C GLY A 249 0.17 34.15 -1.52
N VAL A 250 0.52 32.88 -1.30
CA VAL A 250 0.25 31.77 -2.21
C VAL A 250 -1.08 31.12 -1.84
N GLN A 251 -1.99 31.01 -2.81
CA GLN A 251 -3.29 30.36 -2.59
C GLN A 251 -3.13 28.84 -2.51
N ARG A 252 -3.88 28.25 -1.58
CA ARG A 252 -4.03 26.79 -1.44
C ARG A 252 -5.04 26.27 -2.45
N ASP A 253 -4.72 25.16 -3.08
CA ASP A 253 -5.57 24.45 -4.02
C ASP A 253 -5.98 23.06 -3.47
N GLU A 254 -6.78 22.33 -4.23
CA GLU A 254 -7.24 20.98 -3.89
C GLU A 254 -6.07 20.00 -3.67
N ILE A 255 -4.98 20.17 -4.43
CA ILE A 255 -3.80 19.30 -4.37
C ILE A 255 -3.07 19.51 -3.04
N SER A 256 -2.86 20.76 -2.63
CA SER A 256 -2.22 21.09 -1.35
C SER A 256 -2.99 20.55 -0.14
N PHE A 257 -4.33 20.65 -0.15
CA PHE A 257 -5.18 20.07 0.90
C PHE A 257 -5.12 18.55 0.91
N SER A 258 -5.31 17.90 -0.25
CA SER A 258 -5.33 16.44 -0.34
C SER A 258 -3.99 15.82 0.05
N ALA A 259 -2.86 16.39 -0.39
CA ALA A 259 -1.52 15.94 0.00
C ALA A 259 -1.25 16.14 1.50
N ALA A 260 -1.67 17.27 2.08
CA ALA A 260 -1.52 17.49 3.53
C ALA A 260 -2.37 16.53 4.37
N ILE A 261 -3.61 16.24 3.94
CA ILE A 261 -4.50 15.29 4.60
C ILE A 261 -3.94 13.85 4.47
N SER A 262 -3.45 13.45 3.29
CA SER A 262 -2.86 12.11 3.12
C SER A 262 -1.52 11.96 3.88
N ALA A 263 -0.75 13.03 4.06
CA ALA A 263 0.41 13.01 4.96
C ALA A 263 0.00 12.74 6.42
N CYS A 264 -1.13 13.31 6.85
CA CYS A 264 -1.72 13.05 8.17
C CYS A 264 -2.27 11.61 8.27
N GLU A 265 -2.90 11.10 7.23
CA GLU A 265 -3.36 9.70 7.13
C GLU A 265 -2.21 8.71 7.36
N LYS A 266 -1.12 8.83 6.59
CA LYS A 266 0.02 7.90 6.65
C LYS A 266 0.76 7.93 7.99
N SER A 267 0.66 9.02 8.73
CA SER A 267 1.24 9.19 10.06
C SER A 267 0.25 8.91 11.20
N GLY A 268 -1.02 8.60 10.88
CA GLY A 268 -2.06 8.30 11.86
C GLY A 268 -2.57 9.53 12.63
N GLN A 269 -2.37 10.74 12.13
CA GLN A 269 -2.81 11.99 12.77
C GLN A 269 -4.23 12.37 12.34
N TRP A 270 -5.23 11.63 12.85
CA TRP A 270 -6.63 11.79 12.43
C TRP A 270 -7.20 13.18 12.79
N GLU A 271 -6.87 13.74 13.96
CA GLU A 271 -7.39 15.05 14.41
C GLU A 271 -7.03 16.17 13.43
N SER A 272 -5.75 16.21 13.03
CA SER A 272 -5.24 17.16 12.03
C SER A 272 -5.89 16.94 10.67
N ALA A 273 -6.11 15.68 10.26
CA ALA A 273 -6.78 15.36 8.99
C ALA A 273 -8.23 15.88 8.97
N VAL A 274 -8.99 15.68 10.05
CA VAL A 274 -10.37 16.20 10.17
C VAL A 274 -10.40 17.72 10.22
N ALA A 275 -9.49 18.34 10.97
CA ALA A 275 -9.39 19.80 11.05
C ALA A 275 -9.05 20.44 9.69
N LEU A 276 -8.14 19.82 8.93
CA LEU A 276 -7.82 20.24 7.57
C LEU A 276 -9.01 20.10 6.62
N LEU A 277 -9.76 18.99 6.71
CA LEU A 277 -10.95 18.79 5.89
C LEU A 277 -12.04 19.81 6.20
N HIS A 278 -12.22 20.17 7.48
CA HIS A 278 -13.12 21.25 7.89
C HIS A 278 -12.64 22.61 7.39
N THR A 279 -11.32 22.86 7.41
CA THR A 279 -10.75 24.08 6.83
C THR A 279 -10.98 24.13 5.31
N MET A 280 -10.86 22.98 4.63
CA MET A 280 -11.15 22.86 3.21
C MET A 280 -12.61 23.22 2.93
N SER A 281 -13.57 22.67 3.68
CA SER A 281 -15.01 22.92 3.46
C SER A 281 -15.44 24.38 3.63
N GLN A 282 -14.67 25.17 4.39
CA GLN A 282 -14.89 26.62 4.52
C GLN A 282 -14.37 27.43 3.33
N VAL A 283 -13.35 26.93 2.62
CA VAL A 283 -12.65 27.66 1.54
C VAL A 283 -13.05 27.16 0.16
N MET A 284 -13.37 25.87 0.01
CA MET A 284 -13.64 25.22 -1.27
C MET A 284 -14.50 23.93 -1.10
N PRO A 285 -15.15 23.42 -2.16
CA PRO A 285 -15.86 22.14 -2.08
C PRO A 285 -14.89 21.00 -1.73
N VAL A 286 -15.28 20.17 -0.77
CA VAL A 286 -14.48 19.03 -0.33
C VAL A 286 -14.32 18.01 -1.46
N SER A 287 -13.07 17.67 -1.80
CA SER A 287 -12.79 16.66 -2.79
C SER A 287 -12.97 15.25 -2.23
N THR A 288 -13.32 14.30 -3.09
CA THR A 288 -13.49 12.88 -2.68
C THR A 288 -12.18 12.28 -2.18
N VAL A 289 -11.05 12.69 -2.76
CA VAL A 289 -9.70 12.25 -2.34
C VAL A 289 -9.36 12.77 -0.93
N ALA A 290 -9.64 14.04 -0.64
CA ALA A 290 -9.43 14.59 0.70
C ALA A 290 -10.36 13.94 1.74
N ALA A 291 -11.63 13.73 1.40
CA ALA A 291 -12.59 13.06 2.27
C ALA A 291 -12.21 11.60 2.56
N SER A 292 -11.82 10.84 1.52
CA SER A 292 -11.40 9.45 1.68
C SER A 292 -10.16 9.33 2.56
N ALA A 293 -9.12 10.14 2.33
CA ALA A 293 -7.92 10.16 3.17
C ALA A 293 -8.20 10.53 4.64
N ALA A 294 -9.14 11.44 4.90
CA ALA A 294 -9.55 11.78 6.26
C ALA A 294 -10.32 10.64 6.95
N VAL A 295 -11.21 9.96 6.22
CA VAL A 295 -11.96 8.81 6.74
C VAL A 295 -11.03 7.62 7.00
N THR A 296 -10.08 7.34 6.11
CA THR A 296 -9.07 6.28 6.33
C THR A 296 -8.15 6.61 7.51
N ALA A 297 -7.79 7.87 7.72
CA ALA A 297 -7.05 8.31 8.90
C ALA A 297 -7.82 8.02 10.21
N CYS A 298 -9.12 8.36 10.22
CA CYS A 298 -10.01 8.07 11.36
C CYS A 298 -10.17 6.56 11.57
N GLU A 299 -10.31 5.81 10.48
CA GLU A 299 -10.39 4.35 10.49
C GLU A 299 -9.12 3.74 11.12
N GLY A 300 -7.93 4.19 10.71
CA GLY A 300 -6.65 3.72 11.22
C GLY A 300 -6.51 3.83 12.75
N GLN A 301 -7.07 4.90 13.33
CA GLN A 301 -7.04 5.15 14.78
C GLN A 301 -8.32 4.69 15.51
N SER A 302 -9.18 3.90 14.85
CA SER A 302 -10.43 3.36 15.40
C SER A 302 -11.47 4.41 15.83
N GLN A 303 -11.41 5.60 15.23
CA GLN A 303 -12.34 6.71 15.46
C GLN A 303 -13.54 6.62 14.50
N TRP A 304 -14.39 5.62 14.72
CA TRP A 304 -15.49 5.29 13.82
C TRP A 304 -16.59 6.38 13.76
N GLN A 305 -16.82 7.11 14.85
CA GLN A 305 -17.84 8.16 14.91
C GLN A 305 -17.49 9.32 13.97
N ALA A 306 -16.24 9.81 14.06
CA ALA A 306 -15.74 10.86 13.18
C ALA A 306 -15.76 10.42 11.72
N ALA A 307 -15.32 9.18 11.43
CA ALA A 307 -15.35 8.60 10.08
C ALA A 307 -16.76 8.59 9.47
N LEU A 308 -17.78 8.15 10.22
CA LEU A 308 -19.17 8.10 9.73
C LEU A 308 -19.81 9.49 9.59
N LEU A 309 -19.46 10.45 10.45
CA LEU A 309 -19.91 11.83 10.30
C LEU A 309 -19.38 12.44 9.00
N LEU A 310 -18.09 12.25 8.71
CA LEU A 310 -17.48 12.74 7.47
C LEU A 310 -18.06 12.08 6.21
N PHE A 311 -18.42 10.80 6.30
CA PHE A 311 -19.07 10.07 5.22
C PHE A 311 -20.41 10.71 4.80
N SER A 312 -21.22 11.14 5.76
CA SER A 312 -22.58 11.64 5.50
C SER A 312 -22.66 12.93 4.66
N GLY A 313 -21.56 13.70 4.59
CA GLY A 313 -21.53 15.01 3.92
C GLY A 313 -20.77 15.05 2.60
N THR A 314 -20.34 13.90 2.05
CA THR A 314 -19.40 13.87 0.92
C THR A 314 -19.88 13.00 -0.24
N LYS A 315 -19.39 13.30 -1.45
CA LYS A 315 -19.68 12.48 -2.63
C LYS A 315 -18.98 11.14 -2.49
N VAL A 316 -19.74 10.05 -2.63
CA VAL A 316 -19.26 8.70 -2.37
C VAL A 316 -18.49 8.13 -3.56
N ASP A 317 -17.29 7.61 -3.29
CA ASP A 317 -16.54 6.75 -4.20
C ASP A 317 -16.26 5.38 -3.54
N GLN A 318 -15.63 4.48 -4.29
CA GLN A 318 -15.34 3.12 -3.83
C GLN A 318 -14.45 3.11 -2.56
N ILE A 319 -13.46 4.00 -2.49
CA ILE A 319 -12.48 4.01 -1.40
C ILE A 319 -13.17 4.49 -0.12
N LEU A 320 -13.92 5.58 -0.21
CA LEU A 320 -14.66 6.17 0.89
C LEU A 320 -15.72 5.21 1.44
N ALA A 321 -16.49 4.54 0.58
CA ALA A 321 -17.49 3.56 1.00
C ALA A 321 -16.85 2.36 1.73
N ASN A 322 -15.74 1.84 1.21
CA ASN A 322 -15.00 0.74 1.86
C ASN A 322 -14.47 1.16 3.24
N ALA A 323 -13.87 2.35 3.33
CA ALA A 323 -13.33 2.89 4.58
C ALA A 323 -14.44 3.16 5.62
N ALA A 324 -15.61 3.64 5.18
CA ALA A 324 -16.78 3.83 6.04
C ALA A 324 -17.35 2.51 6.58
N ILE A 325 -17.43 1.46 5.76
CA ILE A 325 -17.83 0.11 6.22
C ILE A 325 -16.80 -0.45 7.21
N SER A 326 -15.49 -0.30 6.94
CA SER A 326 -14.43 -0.70 7.87
C SER A 326 -14.48 0.07 9.20
N ALA A 327 -14.80 1.36 9.15
CA ALA A 327 -15.03 2.16 10.34
C ALA A 327 -16.26 1.66 11.11
N ALA A 328 -17.37 1.36 10.43
CA ALA A 328 -18.57 0.79 11.04
C ALA A 328 -18.31 -0.59 11.68
N GLU A 329 -17.48 -1.43 11.06
CA GLU A 329 -16.99 -2.69 11.64
C GLU A 329 -16.29 -2.45 12.98
N LYS A 330 -15.34 -1.49 13.03
CA LYS A 330 -14.62 -1.14 14.27
C LYS A 330 -15.55 -0.59 15.35
N GLY A 331 -16.61 0.12 14.95
CA GLY A 331 -17.67 0.62 15.82
C GLY A 331 -18.74 -0.41 16.22
N SER A 332 -18.69 -1.64 15.69
CA SER A 332 -19.75 -2.66 15.83
C SER A 332 -21.13 -2.19 15.36
N GLN A 333 -21.18 -1.25 14.40
CA GLN A 333 -22.40 -0.65 13.86
C GLN A 333 -22.84 -1.37 12.58
N TRP A 334 -23.31 -2.60 12.72
CA TRP A 334 -23.68 -3.45 11.58
C TRP A 334 -24.84 -2.84 10.75
N GLN A 335 -25.80 -2.15 11.37
CA GLN A 335 -26.92 -1.53 10.64
C GLN A 335 -26.43 -0.49 9.64
N VAL A 336 -25.48 0.34 10.05
CA VAL A 336 -24.87 1.37 9.19
C VAL A 336 -24.08 0.71 8.06
N ALA A 337 -23.32 -0.35 8.37
CA ALA A 337 -22.62 -1.12 7.33
C ALA A 337 -23.58 -1.72 6.29
N MET A 338 -24.75 -2.23 6.72
CA MET A 338 -25.78 -2.76 5.80
C MET A 338 -26.43 -1.65 4.97
N GLN A 339 -26.72 -0.50 5.57
CA GLN A 339 -27.29 0.63 4.86
C GLN A 339 -26.33 1.11 3.77
N ILE A 340 -25.06 1.31 4.11
CA ILE A 340 -24.03 1.70 3.15
C ILE A 340 -23.92 0.65 2.03
N LEU A 341 -23.87 -0.64 2.36
CA LEU A 341 -23.77 -1.72 1.36
C LEU A 341 -25.01 -1.80 0.44
N GLY A 342 -26.21 -1.49 0.96
CA GLY A 342 -27.45 -1.44 0.19
C GLY A 342 -27.51 -0.26 -0.80
N ASP A 343 -26.78 0.82 -0.52
CA ASP A 343 -26.71 1.99 -1.40
C ASP A 343 -25.64 1.87 -2.52
N PHE A 344 -24.83 0.79 -2.55
CA PHE A 344 -23.80 0.58 -3.58
C PHE A 344 -24.38 0.61 -5.01
N ASP A 345 -25.52 -0.04 -5.24
CA ASP A 345 -26.16 -0.08 -6.55
C ASP A 345 -26.64 1.32 -6.98
N ARG A 346 -27.11 2.12 -6.02
CA ARG A 346 -27.52 3.52 -6.26
C ARG A 346 -26.33 4.39 -6.64
N TRP A 347 -25.18 4.14 -6.03
CA TRP A 347 -23.92 4.84 -6.34
C TRP A 347 -23.17 4.25 -7.55
N ARG A 348 -23.69 3.18 -8.18
CA ARG A 348 -23.03 2.45 -9.27
C ARG A 348 -21.62 1.96 -8.89
N LEU A 349 -21.44 1.59 -7.61
CA LEU A 349 -20.19 1.05 -7.07
C LEU A 349 -20.22 -0.48 -7.09
N GLN A 350 -19.04 -1.10 -7.12
CA GLN A 350 -18.93 -2.55 -7.11
C GLN A 350 -18.62 -3.06 -5.70
N LYS A 351 -19.39 -4.06 -5.24
CA LYS A 351 -19.09 -4.76 -3.99
C LYS A 351 -17.84 -5.63 -4.21
N THR A 352 -16.79 -5.37 -3.47
CA THR A 352 -15.50 -6.10 -3.49
C THR A 352 -15.41 -7.07 -2.31
N GLU A 353 -14.42 -7.96 -2.33
CA GLU A 353 -14.16 -8.86 -1.20
C GLU A 353 -13.95 -8.09 0.12
N ILE A 354 -13.26 -6.94 0.06
CA ILE A 354 -13.02 -6.06 1.23
C ILE A 354 -14.34 -5.57 1.81
N THR A 355 -15.28 -5.13 0.96
CA THR A 355 -16.60 -4.65 1.43
C THR A 355 -17.41 -5.74 2.12
N TYR A 356 -17.49 -6.93 1.51
CA TYR A 356 -18.22 -8.04 2.13
C TYR A 356 -17.55 -8.51 3.42
N THR A 357 -16.22 -8.57 3.45
CA THR A 357 -15.47 -9.02 4.63
C THR A 357 -15.72 -8.10 5.82
N ALA A 358 -15.63 -6.78 5.63
CA ALA A 358 -15.87 -5.81 6.70
C ALA A 358 -17.36 -5.81 7.13
N ALA A 359 -18.28 -5.89 6.18
CA ALA A 359 -19.72 -5.97 6.45
C ALA A 359 -20.09 -7.25 7.25
N ILE A 360 -19.57 -8.42 6.87
CA ILE A 360 -19.77 -9.69 7.58
C ILE A 360 -19.15 -9.63 8.98
N SER A 361 -17.94 -9.08 9.10
CA SER A 361 -17.23 -8.94 10.38
C SER A 361 -17.95 -7.99 11.34
N SER A 362 -18.63 -6.96 10.83
CA SER A 362 -19.43 -6.03 11.63
C SER A 362 -20.61 -6.71 12.36
N CYS A 363 -21.11 -7.82 11.83
CA CYS A 363 -22.20 -8.60 12.42
C CYS A 363 -21.74 -9.48 13.60
N GLU A 364 -20.44 -9.71 13.76
CA GLU A 364 -19.91 -10.61 14.80
C GLU A 364 -20.31 -10.18 16.21
N PRO A 365 -20.12 -8.91 16.64
CA PRO A 365 -20.40 -8.49 18.03
C PRO A 365 -21.89 -8.56 18.36
N ALA A 366 -22.75 -8.24 17.37
CA ALA A 366 -24.21 -8.30 17.51
C ALA A 366 -24.77 -9.72 17.46
N GLY A 367 -23.99 -10.73 17.06
CA GLY A 367 -24.45 -12.12 16.94
C GLY A 367 -25.46 -12.35 15.81
N ILE A 368 -25.53 -11.45 14.82
CA ILE A 368 -26.52 -11.49 13.75
C ILE A 368 -26.02 -12.39 12.61
N TRP A 369 -26.11 -13.69 12.86
CA TRP A 369 -25.54 -14.70 11.97
C TRP A 369 -26.31 -14.90 10.67
N HIS A 370 -27.61 -14.62 10.64
CA HIS A 370 -28.44 -14.82 9.45
C HIS A 370 -28.12 -13.79 8.36
N VAL A 371 -27.94 -12.52 8.72
CA VAL A 371 -27.46 -11.47 7.79
C VAL A 371 -26.04 -11.78 7.33
N ALA A 372 -25.14 -12.13 8.26
CA ALA A 372 -23.77 -12.50 7.93
C ALA A 372 -23.71 -13.68 6.94
N LEU A 373 -24.56 -14.70 7.14
CA LEU A 373 -24.67 -15.85 6.23
C LEU A 373 -25.23 -15.46 4.87
N ALA A 374 -26.26 -14.62 4.82
CA ALA A 374 -26.82 -14.13 3.55
C ALA A 374 -25.78 -13.37 2.73
N LEU A 375 -25.04 -12.45 3.34
CA LEU A 375 -23.95 -11.71 2.70
C LEU A 375 -22.82 -12.63 2.23
N PHE A 376 -22.48 -13.63 3.04
CA PHE A 376 -21.49 -14.62 2.64
C PHE A 376 -21.93 -15.36 1.38
N LEU A 377 -23.19 -15.81 1.32
CA LEU A 377 -23.71 -16.49 0.13
C LEU A 377 -23.79 -15.55 -1.09
N GLU A 378 -24.23 -14.29 -0.91
CA GLU A 378 -24.23 -13.27 -1.97
C GLU A 378 -22.81 -13.07 -2.54
N MET A 379 -21.81 -12.89 -1.66
CA MET A 379 -20.41 -12.76 -2.04
C MET A 379 -19.91 -13.95 -2.85
N ARG A 380 -20.31 -15.19 -2.49
CA ARG A 380 -19.91 -16.40 -3.22
C ARG A 380 -20.49 -16.47 -4.63
N HIS A 381 -21.68 -15.91 -4.84
CA HIS A 381 -22.29 -15.84 -6.16
C HIS A 381 -21.72 -14.69 -7.00
N ALA A 382 -21.38 -13.56 -6.36
CA ALA A 382 -20.92 -12.36 -7.03
C ALA A 382 -19.43 -12.37 -7.39
N LEU A 383 -18.56 -13.02 -6.61
CA LEU A 383 -17.12 -12.98 -6.77
C LEU A 383 -16.53 -14.37 -7.12
N PRO A 384 -15.53 -14.44 -8.02
CA PRO A 384 -14.87 -15.71 -8.33
C PRO A 384 -14.22 -16.31 -7.08
N ALA A 385 -14.57 -17.55 -6.77
CA ALA A 385 -14.17 -18.24 -5.55
C ALA A 385 -12.65 -18.50 -5.51
N ARG A 386 -12.00 -18.17 -4.38
CA ARG A 386 -10.76 -18.81 -3.90
C ARG A 386 -10.46 -18.55 -2.41
N GLU A 387 -10.79 -17.38 -1.85
CA GLU A 387 -10.36 -17.04 -0.47
C GLU A 387 -11.48 -16.63 0.49
N GLN A 388 -12.36 -17.59 0.87
CA GLN A 388 -13.62 -17.30 1.59
C GLN A 388 -13.63 -17.75 3.07
N GLY A 389 -12.52 -18.27 3.56
CA GLY A 389 -12.39 -18.91 4.87
C GLY A 389 -12.52 -17.92 6.03
N VAL A 390 -11.95 -16.72 5.90
CA VAL A 390 -12.06 -15.68 6.96
C VAL A 390 -13.53 -15.27 7.13
N GLN A 391 -14.20 -14.97 6.02
CA GLN A 391 -15.60 -14.54 5.98
C GLN A 391 -16.52 -15.64 6.52
N ALA A 392 -16.30 -16.89 6.13
CA ALA A 392 -17.02 -18.03 6.71
C ALA A 392 -16.78 -18.15 8.22
N GLY A 393 -15.55 -17.93 8.68
CA GLY A 393 -15.22 -17.91 10.09
C GLY A 393 -15.90 -16.79 10.87
N SER A 394 -16.06 -15.59 10.28
CA SER A 394 -16.83 -14.49 10.87
C SER A 394 -18.32 -14.83 10.99
N VAL A 395 -18.92 -15.47 9.98
CA VAL A 395 -20.29 -16.00 10.06
C VAL A 395 -20.43 -17.01 11.21
N LEU A 396 -19.48 -17.95 11.32
CA LEU A 396 -19.45 -18.95 12.40
C LEU A 396 -19.28 -18.31 13.78
N LEU A 397 -18.50 -17.23 13.89
CA LEU A 397 -18.31 -16.51 15.14
C LEU A 397 -19.59 -15.78 15.57
N ALA A 398 -20.30 -15.14 14.63
CA ALA A 398 -21.61 -14.56 14.88
C ALA A 398 -22.62 -15.63 15.33
N LEU A 399 -22.66 -16.78 14.65
CA LEU A 399 -23.52 -17.92 14.99
C LEU A 399 -23.20 -18.47 16.38
N ARG A 400 -21.92 -18.61 16.71
CA ARG A 400 -21.47 -19.09 18.01
C ARG A 400 -21.91 -18.18 19.15
N ARG A 401 -21.91 -16.86 18.95
CA ARG A 401 -22.37 -15.89 19.94
C ARG A 401 -23.88 -15.99 20.16
N ALA A 402 -24.66 -16.19 19.10
CA ALA A 402 -26.11 -16.29 19.19
C ALA A 402 -26.61 -17.65 19.71
N LEU A 403 -26.09 -18.76 19.16
CA LEU A 403 -26.63 -20.11 19.37
C LEU A 403 -25.64 -21.09 20.03
N GLY A 404 -24.44 -20.61 20.39
CA GLY A 404 -23.45 -21.41 21.10
C GLY A 404 -22.53 -22.25 20.20
N LEU A 405 -21.57 -22.93 20.84
CA LEU A 405 -20.49 -23.66 20.16
C LEU A 405 -20.99 -24.83 19.30
N ALA A 406 -21.97 -25.59 19.78
CA ALA A 406 -22.44 -26.79 19.08
C ALA A 406 -23.02 -26.45 17.69
N LYS A 407 -23.78 -25.35 17.60
CA LYS A 407 -24.38 -24.92 16.33
C LYS A 407 -23.35 -24.36 15.36
N ALA A 408 -22.32 -23.68 15.88
CA ALA A 408 -21.19 -23.25 15.07
C ALA A 408 -20.38 -24.43 14.54
N GLU A 409 -20.14 -25.49 15.33
CA GLU A 409 -19.47 -26.70 14.84
C GLU A 409 -20.31 -27.44 13.79
N GLU A 410 -21.63 -27.46 13.92
CA GLU A 410 -22.52 -28.04 12.89
C GLU A 410 -22.42 -27.28 11.56
N LEU A 411 -22.45 -25.94 11.58
CA LEU A 411 -22.31 -25.14 10.36
C LEU A 411 -20.90 -25.25 9.77
N LEU A 412 -19.86 -25.32 10.60
CA LEU A 412 -18.48 -25.55 10.14
C LEU A 412 -18.39 -26.87 9.35
N GLU A 413 -19.05 -27.93 9.81
CA GLU A 413 -19.07 -29.22 9.11
C GLU A 413 -19.78 -29.13 7.74
N ARG A 414 -20.80 -28.27 7.61
CA ARG A 414 -21.42 -27.99 6.30
C ARG A 414 -20.48 -27.20 5.39
N PHE A 415 -19.79 -26.19 5.93
CA PHE A 415 -18.79 -25.43 5.18
C PHE A 415 -17.59 -26.28 4.76
N ARG A 416 -17.19 -27.28 5.56
CA ARG A 416 -16.14 -28.24 5.20
C ARG A 416 -16.37 -28.88 3.83
N ARG A 417 -17.64 -29.23 3.51
CA ARG A 417 -18.02 -29.82 2.22
C ARG A 417 -17.82 -28.89 1.02
N LEU A 418 -17.69 -27.58 1.25
CA LEU A 418 -17.37 -26.62 0.20
C LEU A 418 -15.88 -26.66 -0.19
N TRP A 419 -15.04 -27.19 0.69
CA TRP A 419 -13.58 -27.21 0.60
C TRP A 419 -13.03 -28.63 0.65
N GLU A 420 -13.87 -29.61 0.34
CA GLU A 420 -13.46 -31.00 0.31
C GLU A 420 -12.54 -31.21 -0.89
N GLU A 421 -11.29 -31.55 -0.60
CA GLU A 421 -10.25 -31.79 -1.59
C GLU A 421 -9.38 -32.97 -1.13
N GLU A 422 -8.80 -33.69 -2.09
CA GLU A 422 -7.86 -34.77 -1.78
C GLU A 422 -6.51 -34.17 -1.40
N VAL A 423 -6.18 -34.20 -0.11
CA VAL A 423 -4.86 -33.78 0.38
C VAL A 423 -4.05 -34.99 0.84
N PRO A 424 -2.90 -35.30 0.20
CA PRO A 424 -2.03 -36.38 0.64
C PRO A 424 -1.51 -36.13 2.06
N GLN A 425 -1.63 -37.12 2.93
CA GLN A 425 -1.13 -37.03 4.30
C GLN A 425 0.41 -37.06 4.31
N VAL A 426 0.99 -36.37 5.29
CA VAL A 426 2.44 -36.45 5.56
C VAL A 426 2.64 -37.47 6.68
N GLU A 427 3.29 -38.60 6.35
CA GLU A 427 3.56 -39.69 7.30
C GLU A 427 4.95 -39.59 7.96
N GLN A 428 5.80 -38.70 7.44
CA GLN A 428 7.16 -38.50 7.90
C GLN A 428 7.18 -37.98 9.34
N ARG A 429 8.05 -38.56 10.19
CA ARG A 429 8.26 -38.09 11.58
C ARG A 429 9.06 -36.78 11.66
N ARG A 430 9.82 -36.46 10.61
CA ARG A 430 10.58 -35.22 10.45
C ARG A 430 10.48 -34.73 9.01
N VAL A 431 10.39 -33.42 8.83
CA VAL A 431 10.36 -32.74 7.53
C VAL A 431 11.26 -31.52 7.63
N ALA A 432 12.21 -31.37 6.70
CA ALA A 432 13.21 -30.30 6.72
C ALA A 432 13.92 -30.15 8.09
N GLY A 433 14.23 -31.27 8.74
CA GLY A 433 14.84 -31.27 10.09
C GLY A 433 13.87 -30.99 11.25
N PHE A 434 12.69 -30.41 11.01
CA PHE A 434 11.67 -30.19 12.04
C PHE A 434 10.94 -31.47 12.42
N ARG A 435 10.60 -31.62 13.70
CA ARG A 435 9.79 -32.75 14.18
C ARG A 435 8.32 -32.52 13.84
N VAL A 436 7.68 -33.53 13.25
CA VAL A 436 6.22 -33.58 13.05
C VAL A 436 5.56 -34.06 14.34
N LEU A 437 4.68 -33.23 14.91
CA LEU A 437 3.94 -33.53 16.13
C LEU A 437 2.60 -34.22 15.86
N GLY A 438 2.06 -34.01 14.67
CA GLY A 438 0.84 -34.66 14.20
C GLY A 438 0.49 -34.22 12.79
N SER A 439 -0.25 -35.07 12.10
CA SER A 439 -0.64 -34.90 10.70
C SER A 439 -2.12 -35.25 10.56
N GLY A 440 -2.87 -34.40 9.86
CA GLY A 440 -4.28 -34.58 9.54
C GLY A 440 -4.52 -34.28 8.06
N CYS A 441 -5.73 -34.55 7.57
CA CYS A 441 -6.09 -34.17 6.20
C CYS A 441 -6.00 -32.64 6.04
N GLY A 442 -5.10 -32.13 5.19
CA GLY A 442 -4.92 -30.69 4.97
C GLY A 442 -4.12 -29.93 6.05
N VAL A 443 -3.71 -30.56 7.15
CA VAL A 443 -3.02 -29.86 8.25
C VAL A 443 -1.82 -30.64 8.77
N LEU A 444 -0.72 -29.93 8.97
CA LEU A 444 0.50 -30.48 9.56
C LEU A 444 0.89 -29.65 10.79
N ALA A 445 1.15 -30.31 11.91
CA ALA A 445 1.61 -29.65 13.13
C ALA A 445 3.09 -29.92 13.35
N ILE A 446 3.89 -28.86 13.36
CA ILE A 446 5.36 -28.92 13.48
C ILE A 446 5.81 -28.39 14.84
N ASP A 447 6.89 -28.96 15.36
CA ASP A 447 7.58 -28.46 16.54
C ASP A 447 8.56 -27.35 16.14
N LYS A 448 8.14 -26.08 16.27
CA LYS A 448 8.97 -24.94 15.92
C LYS A 448 10.00 -24.66 17.03
N PRO A 449 11.32 -24.64 16.74
CA PRO A 449 12.34 -24.23 17.69
C PRO A 449 12.27 -22.71 17.97
N GLN A 450 12.91 -22.24 19.05
CA GLN A 450 13.09 -20.80 19.26
C GLN A 450 14.13 -20.24 18.30
N GLY A 451 13.99 -18.97 17.92
CA GLY A 451 14.98 -18.24 17.13
C GLY A 451 14.83 -18.43 15.62
N VAL A 452 13.91 -19.29 15.19
CA VAL A 452 13.58 -19.48 13.76
C VAL A 452 12.29 -18.74 13.44
N GLU A 453 12.29 -17.91 12.39
CA GLU A 453 11.06 -17.23 11.96
C GLU A 453 10.04 -18.22 11.39
N THR A 454 8.74 -17.93 11.55
CA THR A 454 7.70 -18.78 10.97
C THR A 454 7.86 -18.89 9.45
N GLU A 455 8.21 -17.80 8.76
CA GLU A 455 8.40 -17.81 7.30
C GLU A 455 9.52 -18.76 6.84
N VAL A 456 10.60 -18.87 7.62
CA VAL A 456 11.69 -19.82 7.34
C VAL A 456 11.20 -21.26 7.48
N VAL A 457 10.40 -21.56 8.50
CA VAL A 457 9.80 -22.90 8.64
C VAL A 457 8.90 -23.21 7.44
N ILE A 458 8.08 -22.26 7.00
CA ILE A 458 7.19 -22.45 5.85
C ILE A 458 8.00 -22.69 4.58
N SER A 459 9.03 -21.90 4.30
CA SER A 459 9.85 -22.05 3.09
C SER A 459 10.59 -23.39 3.06
N GLU A 460 11.18 -23.81 4.17
CA GLU A 460 11.87 -25.09 4.30
C GLU A 460 10.93 -26.30 4.14
N LEU A 461 9.73 -26.25 4.76
CA LEU A 461 8.73 -27.31 4.57
C LEU A 461 8.24 -27.36 3.13
N ARG A 462 8.03 -26.20 2.48
CA ARG A 462 7.54 -26.09 1.10
C ARG A 462 8.57 -26.70 0.14
N ALA A 463 9.86 -26.44 0.37
CA ALA A 463 10.96 -27.04 -0.38
C ALA A 463 11.05 -28.57 -0.14
N ALA A 464 10.99 -29.03 1.12
CA ALA A 464 11.16 -30.45 1.45
C ALA A 464 9.97 -31.32 1.00
N LEU A 465 8.74 -30.80 1.06
CA LEU A 465 7.53 -31.53 0.66
C LEU A 465 7.16 -31.33 -0.81
N GLN A 466 7.87 -30.46 -1.53
CA GLN A 466 7.64 -30.10 -2.94
C GLN A 466 6.17 -29.81 -3.25
N ARG A 467 5.51 -29.06 -2.36
CA ARG A 467 4.09 -28.73 -2.49
C ARG A 467 3.79 -27.38 -1.86
N PRO A 468 2.69 -26.72 -2.27
CA PRO A 468 2.23 -25.51 -1.60
C PRO A 468 1.95 -25.74 -0.11
N ILE A 469 2.32 -24.75 0.70
CA ILE A 469 2.10 -24.73 2.15
C ILE A 469 1.77 -23.30 2.53
N SER A 470 0.70 -23.11 3.29
CA SER A 470 0.25 -21.78 3.71
C SER A 470 0.26 -21.62 5.23
N CYS A 471 0.58 -20.41 5.65
CA CYS A 471 0.67 -20.02 7.05
C CYS A 471 -0.67 -19.47 7.52
N THR A 472 -1.38 -20.22 8.35
CA THR A 472 -2.67 -19.76 8.94
C THR A 472 -2.51 -19.21 10.35
N SER A 473 -1.35 -19.42 10.97
CA SER A 473 -1.02 -18.88 12.28
C SER A 473 0.48 -18.75 12.45
N ARG A 474 0.93 -17.79 13.26
CA ARG A 474 2.35 -17.55 13.54
C ARG A 474 2.71 -17.83 14.99
N LEU A 475 3.99 -18.14 15.21
CA LEU A 475 4.65 -18.04 16.50
C LEU A 475 5.75 -17.01 16.39
N ASP A 476 5.84 -16.09 17.36
CA ASP A 476 6.90 -15.08 17.34
C ASP A 476 8.29 -15.74 17.32
N LEU A 477 9.28 -15.06 16.73
CA LEU A 477 10.67 -15.53 16.63
C LEU A 477 11.18 -16.22 17.92
N PRO A 478 11.08 -15.60 19.12
CA PRO A 478 11.57 -16.22 20.35
C PRO A 478 10.67 -17.33 20.92
N THR A 479 9.47 -17.54 20.38
CA THR A 479 8.51 -18.55 20.90
C THR A 479 8.75 -19.91 20.26
N SER A 480 8.73 -20.97 21.08
CA SER A 480 8.85 -22.35 20.62
C SER A 480 7.51 -23.12 20.73
N GLY A 481 7.42 -24.29 20.10
CA GLY A 481 6.32 -25.24 20.28
C GLY A 481 5.45 -25.45 19.05
N VAL A 482 4.18 -25.81 19.25
CA VAL A 482 3.31 -26.26 18.16
C VAL A 482 2.97 -25.14 17.18
N LEU A 483 3.35 -25.33 15.91
CA LEU A 483 2.96 -24.51 14.76
C LEU A 483 2.12 -25.35 13.78
N PRO A 484 0.81 -25.07 13.62
CA PRO A 484 0.03 -25.66 12.54
C PRO A 484 0.27 -24.94 11.21
N VAL A 485 0.42 -25.71 10.15
CA VAL A 485 0.53 -25.24 8.76
C VAL A 485 -0.53 -25.93 7.90
N ALA A 486 -1.07 -25.21 6.91
CA ALA A 486 -1.99 -25.78 5.94
C ALA A 486 -1.20 -26.41 4.79
N LEU A 487 -1.61 -27.61 4.38
CA LEU A 487 -1.03 -28.32 3.24
C LEU A 487 -1.76 -27.91 1.96
N GLY A 488 -1.44 -26.73 1.44
CA GLY A 488 -2.02 -26.13 0.24
C GLY A 488 -1.58 -24.68 0.06
N ASP A 489 -1.97 -24.07 -1.05
CA ASP A 489 -1.78 -22.63 -1.28
C ASP A 489 -2.84 -21.80 -0.55
N GLU A 490 -2.81 -20.47 -0.72
CA GLU A 490 -3.77 -19.60 -0.06
C GLU A 490 -5.21 -19.90 -0.48
N GLY A 491 -5.48 -20.37 -1.70
CA GLY A 491 -6.83 -20.67 -2.19
C GLY A 491 -7.35 -22.08 -1.88
N SER A 492 -6.49 -22.97 -1.38
CA SER A 492 -6.84 -24.37 -1.17
C SER A 492 -7.90 -24.56 -0.07
N GLY A 493 -8.67 -25.63 -0.17
CA GLY A 493 -9.66 -25.99 0.82
C GLY A 493 -9.07 -26.14 2.23
N ALA A 494 -7.89 -26.74 2.34
CA ALA A 494 -7.14 -26.88 3.59
C ALA A 494 -6.87 -25.54 4.27
N THR A 495 -6.37 -24.57 3.52
CA THR A 495 -6.06 -23.23 4.02
C THR A 495 -7.32 -22.48 4.43
N GLN A 496 -8.36 -22.52 3.58
CA GLN A 496 -9.62 -21.83 3.83
C GLN A 496 -10.37 -22.40 5.04
N TYR A 497 -10.41 -23.74 5.18
CA TYR A 497 -11.04 -24.39 6.31
C TYR A 497 -10.31 -24.09 7.63
N LEU A 498 -8.97 -24.03 7.61
CA LEU A 498 -8.19 -23.67 8.78
C LEU A 498 -8.35 -22.18 9.14
N ARG A 499 -8.36 -21.27 8.15
CA ARG A 499 -8.68 -19.84 8.34
C ARG A 499 -10.08 -19.65 8.96
N ALA A 500 -11.08 -20.40 8.49
CA ALA A 500 -12.43 -20.37 9.05
C ALA A 500 -12.46 -20.77 10.53
N GLN A 501 -11.74 -21.83 10.90
CA GLN A 501 -11.62 -22.23 12.31
C GLN A 501 -10.94 -21.17 13.18
N TRP A 502 -9.93 -20.47 12.65
CA TRP A 502 -9.25 -19.37 13.35
C TRP A 502 -10.19 -18.18 13.59
N ALA A 503 -10.84 -17.68 12.54
CA ALA A 503 -11.78 -16.57 12.62
C ALA A 503 -12.99 -16.91 13.52
N ALA A 504 -13.50 -18.15 13.46
CA ALA A 504 -14.56 -18.64 14.33
C ALA A 504 -14.15 -18.87 15.81
N ARG A 505 -12.85 -18.70 16.13
CA ARG A 505 -12.24 -19.01 17.45
C ARG A 505 -12.46 -20.46 17.90
N LEU A 506 -12.51 -21.39 16.96
CA LEU A 506 -12.70 -22.83 17.20
C LEU A 506 -11.38 -23.56 17.44
N VAL A 507 -10.25 -22.94 17.07
CA VAL A 507 -8.92 -23.45 17.39
C VAL A 507 -8.57 -23.13 18.84
N SER A 508 -8.06 -24.13 19.56
CA SER A 508 -7.56 -23.95 20.93
C SER A 508 -6.05 -24.09 20.96
N LYS A 509 -5.36 -23.07 21.48
CA LYS A 509 -3.93 -23.09 21.78
C LYS A 509 -3.72 -22.86 23.26
N GLN A 510 -2.85 -23.67 23.85
CA GLN A 510 -2.38 -23.51 25.22
C GLN A 510 -0.87 -23.30 25.23
N TYR A 511 -0.47 -22.28 25.96
CA TYR A 511 0.92 -21.88 26.16
C TYR A 511 1.33 -22.15 27.59
N LEU A 512 2.63 -22.34 27.78
CA LEU A 512 3.27 -22.38 29.08
C LEU A 512 4.29 -21.25 29.13
N CYS A 513 4.24 -20.43 30.17
CA CYS A 513 5.22 -19.38 30.43
C CYS A 513 5.64 -19.33 31.90
N LEU A 514 6.81 -18.76 32.15
CA LEU A 514 7.29 -18.44 33.50
C LEU A 514 7.30 -16.92 33.63
N CYS A 515 6.61 -16.39 34.63
CA CYS A 515 6.51 -14.96 34.91
C CYS A 515 7.36 -14.59 36.13
N VAL A 516 8.02 -13.45 36.09
CA VAL A 516 8.85 -12.88 37.16
C VAL A 516 8.12 -11.71 37.79
N GLY A 517 8.14 -11.60 39.12
CA GLY A 517 7.60 -10.46 39.86
C GLY A 517 6.86 -10.88 41.12
N GLU A 518 5.90 -10.07 41.55
CA GLU A 518 5.01 -10.48 42.64
C GLU A 518 4.11 -11.65 42.22
N ALA A 519 3.69 -12.44 43.21
CA ALA A 519 2.70 -13.48 43.01
C ALA A 519 1.47 -12.95 42.25
N LEU A 520 0.93 -13.75 41.34
CA LEU A 520 -0.30 -13.42 40.64
C LEU A 520 -1.46 -13.39 41.65
N PRO A 521 -2.38 -12.43 41.52
CA PRO A 521 -3.42 -12.18 42.53
C PRO A 521 -4.41 -13.34 42.68
N ALA A 522 -4.51 -14.23 41.68
CA ALA A 522 -5.37 -15.39 41.71
C ALA A 522 -4.72 -16.59 40.99
N THR A 523 -5.10 -17.80 41.41
CA THR A 523 -4.67 -19.05 40.75
C THR A 523 -5.24 -19.19 39.34
N ARG A 524 -6.33 -18.49 39.02
CA ARG A 524 -6.94 -18.36 37.70
C ARG A 524 -7.37 -16.92 37.48
N GLY A 525 -7.17 -16.40 36.28
CA GLY A 525 -7.59 -15.05 35.94
C GLY A 525 -7.63 -14.80 34.45
N GLU A 526 -8.04 -13.58 34.10
CA GLU A 526 -8.07 -13.11 32.72
C GLU A 526 -7.59 -11.67 32.62
N ILE A 527 -6.72 -11.39 31.66
CA ILE A 527 -6.25 -10.05 31.34
C ILE A 527 -7.05 -9.55 30.14
N ARG A 528 -7.82 -8.47 30.33
CA ARG A 528 -8.71 -7.85 29.33
C ARG A 528 -8.24 -6.42 29.03
N ARG A 529 -7.18 -6.31 28.24
CA ARG A 529 -6.51 -5.04 27.94
C ARG A 529 -6.25 -4.92 26.45
N GLY A 530 -6.74 -3.86 25.81
CA GLY A 530 -6.53 -3.62 24.39
C GLY A 530 -5.04 -3.49 24.05
N ILE A 531 -4.63 -3.96 22.88
CA ILE A 531 -3.23 -3.90 22.43
C ILE A 531 -3.13 -3.14 21.11
N ARG A 532 -2.13 -2.24 21.02
CA ARG A 532 -1.74 -1.56 19.78
C ARG A 532 -0.22 -1.54 19.61
N PRO A 533 0.30 -1.31 18.39
CA PRO A 533 1.70 -0.95 18.17
C PRO A 533 2.07 0.33 18.94
N VAL A 534 3.30 0.40 19.44
CA VAL A 534 3.80 1.62 20.08
C VAL A 534 3.99 2.70 19.00
N PRO A 535 3.45 3.93 19.17
CA PRO A 535 3.69 5.04 18.25
C PRO A 535 5.20 5.27 18.05
N GLY A 536 5.65 5.34 16.79
CA GLY A 536 7.08 5.47 16.46
C GLY A 536 7.93 4.20 16.61
N ASN A 537 7.36 3.08 17.08
CA ASN A 537 8.09 1.80 17.21
C ASN A 537 7.19 0.58 16.90
N LEU A 538 7.09 0.23 15.61
CA LEU A 538 6.26 -0.87 15.11
C LEU A 538 6.74 -2.28 15.54
N LEU A 539 7.96 -2.38 16.07
CA LEU A 539 8.51 -3.62 16.61
C LEU A 539 7.97 -3.92 18.03
N MET A 540 7.44 -2.90 18.69
CA MET A 540 6.86 -2.95 20.02
C MET A 540 5.33 -2.91 19.97
N GLN A 541 4.73 -3.29 21.07
CA GLN A 541 3.28 -3.32 21.30
C GLN A 541 3.06 -2.86 22.74
N GLU A 542 1.97 -2.15 22.99
CA GLU A 542 1.61 -1.64 24.31
C GLU A 542 0.15 -1.93 24.62
N VAL A 543 -0.19 -1.93 25.91
CA VAL A 543 -1.58 -1.86 26.34
C VAL A 543 -2.07 -0.44 26.16
N SER A 544 -3.23 -0.28 25.55
CA SER A 544 -3.89 1.02 25.39
C SER A 544 -5.41 0.86 25.44
N PRO A 545 -6.15 1.82 26.03
CA PRO A 545 -7.61 1.86 25.91
C PRO A 545 -8.06 2.00 24.44
N TYR A 546 -7.23 2.58 23.58
CA TYR A 546 -7.46 2.68 22.13
C TYR A 546 -6.92 1.46 21.35
N GLY A 547 -6.39 0.46 22.05
CA GLY A 547 -5.86 -0.76 21.44
C GLY A 547 -6.96 -1.73 21.03
N ARG A 548 -6.68 -2.59 20.05
CA ARG A 548 -7.63 -3.62 19.63
C ARG A 548 -7.93 -4.56 20.81
N PRO A 549 -9.20 -4.95 21.05
CA PRO A 549 -9.55 -5.84 22.16
C PRO A 549 -8.70 -7.10 22.16
N ALA A 550 -8.13 -7.41 23.33
CA ALA A 550 -7.30 -8.58 23.55
C ALA A 550 -7.59 -9.21 24.91
N ARG A 551 -7.66 -10.55 24.94
CA ARG A 551 -8.09 -11.34 26.09
C ARG A 551 -7.17 -12.55 26.28
N THR A 552 -6.52 -12.60 27.44
CA THR A 552 -5.58 -13.68 27.81
C THR A 552 -6.04 -14.31 29.11
N ALA A 553 -6.52 -15.54 29.03
CA ALA A 553 -6.88 -16.31 30.21
C ALA A 553 -5.64 -17.06 30.73
N TYR A 554 -5.51 -17.19 32.04
CA TYR A 554 -4.37 -17.87 32.64
C TYR A 554 -4.75 -18.70 33.87
N GLN A 555 -3.90 -19.69 34.15
CA GLN A 555 -3.94 -20.51 35.35
C GLN A 555 -2.51 -20.71 35.88
N VAL A 556 -2.29 -20.36 37.14
CA VAL A 556 -1.02 -20.62 37.83
C VAL A 556 -0.92 -22.10 38.18
N LEU A 557 0.15 -22.73 37.75
CA LEU A 557 0.42 -24.16 37.97
C LEU A 557 1.33 -24.39 39.17
N ALA A 558 2.31 -23.50 39.37
CA ALA A 558 3.25 -23.53 40.48
C ALA A 558 3.87 -22.15 40.69
N SER A 559 4.38 -21.90 41.90
CA SER A 559 5.18 -20.74 42.22
C SER A 559 6.50 -21.15 42.86
N TYR A 560 7.56 -20.39 42.62
CA TYR A 560 8.92 -20.65 43.09
C TYR A 560 9.55 -19.36 43.62
N SER A 561 10.50 -19.46 44.54
CA SER A 561 11.33 -18.31 44.90
C SER A 561 12.35 -18.01 43.79
N HIS A 562 12.56 -16.74 43.50
CA HIS A 562 13.52 -16.32 42.50
C HIS A 562 14.95 -16.76 42.87
N PRO A 563 15.81 -17.13 41.90
CA PRO A 563 17.16 -17.58 42.20
C PRO A 563 18.06 -16.51 42.84
N GLU A 564 17.92 -15.26 42.40
CA GLU A 564 18.87 -14.16 42.64
C GLU A 564 18.28 -12.97 43.44
N ASN A 565 16.97 -12.95 43.72
CA ASN A 565 16.32 -11.84 44.44
C ASN A 565 15.10 -12.34 45.22
N GLU A 566 14.40 -11.44 45.91
CA GLU A 566 13.24 -11.76 46.75
C GLU A 566 11.91 -11.89 45.96
N SER A 567 11.94 -11.79 44.63
CA SER A 567 10.73 -11.90 43.82
C SER A 567 10.22 -13.35 43.73
N THR A 568 9.01 -13.50 43.21
CA THR A 568 8.37 -14.79 42.97
C THR A 568 8.41 -15.12 41.47
N LEU A 569 8.59 -16.40 41.17
CA LEU A 569 8.39 -16.94 39.84
C LEU A 569 7.06 -17.68 39.80
N SER A 570 6.24 -17.40 38.79
CA SER A 570 4.96 -18.11 38.58
C SER A 570 5.00 -18.87 37.27
N LEU A 571 4.85 -20.20 37.33
CA LEU A 571 4.64 -21.04 36.16
C LEU A 571 3.17 -21.00 35.79
N VAL A 572 2.88 -20.51 34.59
CA VAL A 572 1.53 -20.16 34.17
C VAL A 572 1.17 -20.87 32.87
N GLN A 573 0.02 -21.53 32.88
CA GLN A 573 -0.65 -21.97 31.67
C GLN A 573 -1.51 -20.82 31.13
N VAL A 574 -1.40 -20.54 29.84
CA VAL A 574 -2.08 -19.43 29.19
C VAL A 574 -2.90 -19.95 28.01
N GLN A 575 -4.15 -19.47 27.88
CA GLN A 575 -4.96 -19.65 26.68
C GLN A 575 -5.33 -18.30 26.10
N LEU A 576 -5.03 -18.14 24.83
CA LEU A 576 -5.36 -16.96 24.06
C LEU A 576 -6.83 -17.06 23.62
N LEU A 577 -7.64 -16.08 24.01
CA LEU A 577 -9.02 -15.93 23.53
C LEU A 577 -9.12 -14.99 22.32
N THR A 578 -8.01 -14.30 22.04
CA THR A 578 -7.75 -13.43 20.88
C THR A 578 -6.31 -13.63 20.42
N GLY A 579 -5.98 -13.30 19.18
CA GLY A 579 -4.60 -13.34 18.67
C GLY A 579 -4.08 -11.96 18.29
N ARG A 580 -3.23 -11.36 19.12
CA ARG A 580 -2.48 -10.12 18.80
C ARG A 580 -0.97 -10.38 18.87
N LYS A 581 -0.18 -9.58 18.14
CA LYS A 581 1.29 -9.63 18.17
C LYS A 581 1.78 -9.43 19.61
N HIS A 582 2.69 -10.28 20.08
CA HIS A 582 3.23 -10.25 21.45
C HIS A 582 2.19 -10.28 22.59
N GLN A 583 0.96 -10.74 22.35
CA GLN A 583 -0.14 -10.57 23.31
C GLN A 583 0.18 -11.02 24.73
N ILE A 584 0.71 -12.24 24.89
CA ILE A 584 1.08 -12.80 26.22
C ILE A 584 2.12 -11.90 26.89
N ARG A 585 3.15 -11.49 26.14
CA ARG A 585 4.28 -10.70 26.64
C ARG A 585 3.84 -9.34 27.17
N VAL A 586 3.10 -8.62 26.35
CA VAL A 586 2.59 -7.29 26.67
C VAL A 586 1.60 -7.34 27.83
N HIS A 587 0.69 -8.31 27.85
CA HIS A 587 -0.30 -8.43 28.93
C HIS A 587 0.35 -8.70 30.27
N PHE A 588 1.24 -9.69 30.36
CA PHE A 588 1.92 -10.04 31.59
C PHE A 588 2.87 -8.93 32.07
N ALA A 589 3.59 -8.26 31.16
CA ALA A 589 4.37 -7.08 31.50
C ALA A 589 3.49 -5.92 32.00
N SER A 590 2.32 -5.67 31.40
CA SER A 590 1.42 -4.58 31.79
C SER A 590 0.83 -4.73 33.19
N ILE A 591 0.81 -5.95 33.72
CA ILE A 591 0.40 -6.22 35.10
C ILE A 591 1.61 -6.33 36.03
N GLY A 592 2.83 -5.99 35.60
CA GLY A 592 4.04 -6.04 36.41
C GLY A 592 4.59 -7.46 36.63
N ARG A 593 4.21 -8.43 35.80
CA ARG A 593 4.65 -9.83 35.88
C ARG A 593 5.28 -10.29 34.55
N PRO A 594 6.33 -9.62 34.03
CA PRO A 594 6.92 -9.95 32.72
C PRO A 594 7.40 -11.41 32.64
N LEU A 595 7.55 -11.93 31.41
CA LEU A 595 8.05 -13.29 31.24
C LEU A 595 9.55 -13.37 31.52
N ALA A 596 9.99 -14.43 32.19
CA ALA A 596 11.41 -14.71 32.41
C ALA A 596 12.16 -14.81 31.07
N GLY A 597 13.30 -14.14 30.97
CA GLY A 597 14.13 -14.08 29.77
C GLY A 597 13.57 -13.19 28.64
N ASP A 598 12.49 -12.42 28.87
CA ASP A 598 11.95 -11.49 27.87
C ASP A 598 12.71 -10.16 27.86
N ARG A 599 13.70 -10.06 26.96
CA ARG A 599 14.53 -8.85 26.82
C ARG A 599 13.78 -7.60 26.36
N ARG A 600 12.58 -7.75 25.81
CA ARG A 600 11.83 -6.66 25.19
C ARG A 600 10.81 -6.03 26.13
N TYR A 601 10.22 -6.83 27.00
CA TYR A 601 9.12 -6.42 27.88
C TYR A 601 9.48 -6.53 29.37
N GLY A 602 10.77 -6.40 29.71
CA GLY A 602 11.23 -6.21 31.09
C GLY A 602 11.68 -7.48 31.84
N GLY A 603 11.75 -8.64 31.19
CA GLY A 603 12.29 -9.88 31.76
C GLY A 603 13.77 -10.14 31.41
N ALA A 604 14.53 -9.10 31.09
CA ALA A 604 15.86 -9.17 30.48
C ALA A 604 17.01 -9.46 31.46
N ASN A 605 16.80 -9.28 32.76
CA ASN A 605 17.88 -9.08 33.73
C ASN A 605 18.34 -10.36 34.43
N ASP A 606 18.10 -11.52 33.83
CA ASP A 606 18.20 -12.81 34.50
C ASP A 606 19.28 -13.70 33.87
N PHE A 607 20.50 -13.73 34.42
CA PHE A 607 21.56 -14.66 33.98
C PHE A 607 21.15 -16.14 34.16
N TRP A 608 20.16 -16.41 35.02
CA TRP A 608 19.62 -17.73 35.27
C TRP A 608 18.62 -18.22 34.21
N CYS A 609 18.13 -17.34 33.31
CA CYS A 609 17.17 -17.68 32.25
C CYS A 609 17.69 -17.24 30.86
N GLU A 610 18.42 -18.13 30.19
CA GLU A 610 19.12 -17.84 28.93
C GLU A 610 18.21 -17.41 27.76
N ARG A 611 16.93 -17.74 27.83
CA ARG A 611 15.93 -17.52 26.78
C ARG A 611 14.56 -17.24 27.35
N MET A 612 13.72 -16.57 26.56
CA MET A 612 12.33 -16.31 26.93
C MET A 612 11.56 -17.61 27.22
N PHE A 613 11.02 -17.72 28.43
CA PHE A 613 10.20 -18.85 28.84
C PHE A 613 8.77 -18.68 28.29
N LEU A 614 8.59 -18.99 27.00
CA LEU A 614 7.28 -19.06 26.37
C LEU A 614 7.24 -20.21 25.35
N HIS A 615 6.28 -21.11 25.54
CA HIS A 615 6.17 -22.32 24.74
C HIS A 615 4.71 -22.65 24.41
N CYS A 616 4.39 -22.79 23.12
CA CYS A 616 3.09 -23.27 22.65
C CYS A 616 3.01 -24.79 22.87
N ARG A 617 2.44 -25.19 24.02
CA ARG A 617 2.46 -26.56 24.54
C ARG A 617 1.46 -27.48 23.85
N ARG A 618 0.26 -26.97 23.53
CA ARG A 618 -0.83 -27.79 23.00
C ARG A 618 -1.63 -27.02 21.97
N LEU A 619 -2.04 -27.73 20.91
CA LEU A 619 -2.98 -27.27 19.89
C LEU A 619 -4.11 -28.28 19.76
N GLN A 620 -5.32 -27.78 19.53
CA GLN A 620 -6.46 -28.56 19.10
C GLN A 620 -7.15 -27.87 17.91
N VAL A 621 -7.31 -28.61 16.82
CA VAL A 621 -7.91 -28.16 15.55
C VAL A 621 -8.66 -29.32 14.90
N ARG A 622 -9.51 -29.06 13.90
CA ARG A 622 -10.12 -30.08 13.05
C ARG A 622 -9.42 -30.13 11.69
N ASP A 623 -9.17 -31.33 11.19
CA ASP A 623 -8.66 -31.56 9.85
C ASP A 623 -9.78 -31.45 8.79
N LEU A 624 -9.45 -31.48 7.49
CA LEU A 624 -10.41 -31.42 6.40
C LEU A 624 -11.41 -32.59 6.34
N ARG A 625 -11.21 -33.65 7.14
CA ARG A 625 -12.17 -34.75 7.31
C ARG A 625 -13.03 -34.56 8.57
N GLY A 626 -12.94 -33.40 9.21
CA GLY A 626 -13.66 -33.07 10.45
C GLY A 626 -13.07 -33.72 11.71
N ARG A 627 -11.99 -34.51 11.59
CA ARG A 627 -11.38 -35.23 12.71
C ARG A 627 -10.64 -34.26 13.60
N ARG A 628 -10.79 -34.44 14.92
CA ARG A 628 -10.13 -33.60 15.92
C ARG A 628 -8.66 -33.99 16.05
N LEU A 629 -7.76 -33.13 15.58
CA LEU A 629 -6.32 -33.25 15.77
C LEU A 629 -5.91 -32.53 17.05
N VAL A 630 -5.43 -33.29 18.04
CA VAL A 630 -4.86 -32.79 19.29
C VAL A 630 -3.39 -33.14 19.34
N VAL A 631 -2.54 -32.13 19.42
CA VAL A 631 -1.08 -32.32 19.45
C VAL A 631 -0.48 -31.59 20.64
N LYS A 632 0.58 -32.17 21.20
CA LYS A 632 1.35 -31.61 22.32
C LYS A 632 2.82 -31.53 21.91
N SER A 633 3.45 -30.36 22.08
CA SER A 633 4.90 -30.21 21.94
C SER A 633 5.57 -30.46 23.29
N PRO A 634 6.64 -31.29 23.37
CA PRO A 634 7.44 -31.41 24.58
C PRO A 634 8.10 -30.07 24.93
N LEU A 635 8.30 -29.80 26.23
CA LEU A 635 9.08 -28.63 26.62
C LEU A 635 10.51 -28.79 26.10
N PRO A 636 11.12 -27.74 25.53
CA PRO A 636 12.53 -27.76 25.17
C PRO A 636 13.39 -28.18 26.37
N ALA A 637 14.46 -28.94 26.11
CA ALA A 637 15.30 -29.53 27.15
C ALA A 637 15.83 -28.49 28.15
N GLU A 638 16.22 -27.31 27.65
CA GLU A 638 16.67 -26.15 28.43
C GLU A 638 15.59 -25.68 29.43
N LEU A 639 14.36 -25.45 28.96
CA LEU A 639 13.25 -24.99 29.81
C LEU A 639 12.84 -26.07 30.83
N ALA A 640 12.89 -27.34 30.43
CA ALA A 640 12.60 -28.46 31.33
C ALA A 640 13.68 -28.60 32.42
N ALA A 641 14.95 -28.44 32.07
CA ALA A 641 16.06 -28.46 33.02
C ALA A 641 15.97 -27.28 34.00
N LEU A 642 15.60 -26.09 33.52
CA LEU A 642 15.36 -24.92 34.35
C LEU A 642 14.23 -25.18 35.37
N LEU A 643 13.07 -25.69 34.94
CA LEU A 643 11.99 -26.04 35.86
C LEU A 643 12.44 -27.08 36.90
N LYS A 644 13.19 -28.09 36.49
CA LYS A 644 13.74 -29.11 37.41
C LYS A 644 14.66 -28.49 38.47
N ARG A 645 15.44 -27.46 38.13
CA ARG A 645 16.23 -26.70 39.11
C ARG A 645 15.36 -25.91 40.06
N LEU A 646 14.31 -25.26 39.55
CA LEU A 646 13.39 -24.43 40.33
C LEU A 646 12.50 -25.24 41.28
N GLU A 647 12.21 -26.52 41.01
CA GLU A 647 11.41 -27.37 41.92
C GLU A 647 11.99 -27.43 43.34
N LYS A 648 13.31 -27.29 43.52
CA LYS A 648 13.94 -27.21 44.86
C LYS A 648 13.55 -25.96 45.65
N LYS A 649 13.07 -24.92 44.96
CA LYS A 649 12.68 -23.59 45.47
C LYS A 649 11.16 -23.38 45.39
N ARG A 650 10.38 -24.46 45.27
CA ARG A 650 8.92 -24.38 45.13
C ARG A 650 8.26 -23.85 46.40
N LEU A 651 7.35 -22.90 46.23
CA LEU A 651 6.57 -22.31 47.32
C LEU A 651 5.34 -23.18 47.62
N ALA A 652 5.03 -23.36 48.91
CA ALA A 652 3.97 -24.26 49.39
C ALA A 652 2.53 -23.75 49.11
N HIS A 653 2.36 -22.45 48.83
CA HIS A 653 1.06 -21.77 48.86
C HIS A 653 0.11 -21.99 47.66
N ILE A 654 0.43 -22.89 46.73
CA ILE A 654 -0.50 -23.24 45.63
C ILE A 654 -0.63 -24.76 45.57
N ALA A 655 -1.74 -25.27 46.13
CA ALA A 655 -2.16 -26.66 45.99
C ALA A 655 -2.11 -27.07 44.51
N ARG A 656 -1.66 -28.30 44.23
CA ARG A 656 -1.62 -28.89 42.88
C ARG A 656 -2.95 -28.61 42.17
N ALA A 657 -2.96 -27.68 41.22
CA ALA A 657 -4.15 -27.42 40.46
C ALA A 657 -4.54 -28.69 39.68
N ALA A 658 -5.83 -29.05 39.71
CA ALA A 658 -6.40 -30.23 39.08
C ALA A 658 -5.95 -30.40 37.61
N ARG A 659 -5.79 -31.66 37.19
CA ARG A 659 -5.25 -32.16 35.91
C ARG A 659 -5.29 -31.17 34.73
N LEU A 660 -4.14 -31.07 34.06
CA LEU A 660 -3.82 -30.23 32.88
C LEU A 660 -4.84 -30.27 31.71
N ASP A 661 -5.65 -31.32 31.60
CA ASP A 661 -6.41 -31.63 30.37
C ASP A 661 -7.88 -31.15 30.36
N GLY A 662 -8.34 -30.41 31.38
CA GLY A 662 -9.76 -30.02 31.53
C GLY A 662 -10.07 -28.54 31.76
N TRP A 663 -9.08 -27.64 31.62
CA TRP A 663 -9.32 -26.22 31.89
C TRP A 663 -10.19 -25.58 30.81
N VAL A 664 -11.38 -25.14 31.21
CA VAL A 664 -12.25 -24.25 30.43
C VAL A 664 -12.05 -22.84 31.01
N PRO A 665 -11.68 -21.84 30.18
CA PRO A 665 -11.56 -20.47 30.66
C PRO A 665 -12.89 -19.99 31.25
N PRO A 666 -12.88 -19.09 32.25
CA PRO A 666 -14.12 -18.55 32.81
C PRO A 666 -15.01 -17.99 31.69
N ARG A 667 -16.32 -18.29 31.75
CA ARG A 667 -17.28 -17.75 30.79
C ARG A 667 -17.16 -16.22 30.80
N PRO A 668 -17.18 -15.55 29.64
CA PRO A 668 -17.33 -14.10 29.66
C PRO A 668 -18.61 -13.78 30.42
N VAL A 669 -18.48 -13.03 31.51
CA VAL A 669 -19.61 -12.28 32.04
C VAL A 669 -19.82 -11.17 31.01
N ASP A 670 -20.61 -11.45 29.99
CA ASP A 670 -21.06 -10.43 29.06
C ASP A 670 -22.04 -9.57 29.86
N GLY A 671 -21.52 -8.45 30.39
CA GLY A 671 -22.33 -7.41 31.00
C GLY A 671 -23.13 -6.71 29.90
N CYS A 672 -24.26 -7.31 29.53
CA CYS A 672 -25.46 -6.65 29.01
C CYS A 672 -26.54 -7.72 28.85
N GLU A 673 -27.19 -8.11 29.95
CA GLU A 673 -28.59 -8.53 29.86
C GLU A 673 -29.40 -7.28 29.50
N ILE A 674 -29.41 -6.91 28.21
CA ILE A 674 -30.55 -6.15 27.69
C ILE A 674 -31.66 -7.18 27.57
N ARG A 675 -32.48 -7.25 28.62
CA ARG A 675 -33.81 -7.85 28.52
C ARG A 675 -34.62 -6.99 27.54
N SER A 676 -34.78 -7.49 26.32
CA SER A 676 -35.99 -7.39 25.49
C SER A 676 -35.80 -8.20 24.22
#